data_AF-A0A084G417-F1
#
_entry.id   AF-A0A084G417-F1
#
_cell.length_a   1.000
_cell.length_b   1.000
_cell.length_c   1.000
_cell.angle_alpha   90.00
_cell.angle_beta   90.00
_cell.angle_gamma   90.00
#
_symmetry.space_group_name_H-M   'P 1'
#
loop_
_entity.id
_entity.type
_entity.pdbx_description
1 polymer ?
#
loop_
_entity_poly.entity_id
_entity_poly.type
_entity_poly.pdbx_seq_one_letter_code
_entity_poly.pdbx_strand_id
1 'polypeptide(L)'
;MKDFCSNVRPCEACLSKQLPCTVSSTSRPPGRPRNRVPVSPGGQPIRENGGSVTDSGIPPVPQPWTPNSSGLEPPLDGPSLMTSIAGIDIPAVRDAAAAEYPAATGLTPPPVMDEWMTSESASDFSIQGPFPGAANISADQICGDDLGNWLDDLNEFSVTDDTWPADSSAFHVESDPSMDSAVEMMAEHLQRRSHTQSPQSREEQKRSWYSAPPQLYVYDEDVVNILLNLSRAHISSTFALFSDFEANRDTRVELCLAMAAVGGLYCTAPAGIKVAKMLFNDSRRLLLEQYLQDDSMPFDPALSFAKTFILLEIYGLCSGDKRAYEFNEVFHGSKLHAVSSCLSALPRDAPLDQRRQAQLLSEAMRVLDSYRVLLLRRPPSFMGETALDPHTLSNMSRFQSLPTGGLIATSSRGGPLDHHPPTATGMDHLVMVICYSWMASPQNTENSTYTPLWRLEFVELALDRWIRTQTTRTETPQRPLEVSQMLLYHLTKVSLHSNLSHLQRLTPAALQAMVSRKDGDDILDSVRAWRNSRHFTIAHWHAKAILGIRMAQEAVAPSYPDPGPSIQAFSPIVSEDKRLNFNYPPAHMKMSKAYRDIRRVDEKSFDYVFEENVSVVLKDGKGIVRCNVYRPKSQSEKYPVLVTYGPYGKDVHYSVFHASSFAEVPEEHHSAHSSWETPDPGFWTRNGYAVVRADERGTGQSPGLLDTMSRGTSEAFFDVIEWAASQPWSSGKVGLLGVSYYAGSQWRVAARQPKGLACIVPWEGMSDYYRDRCRHGGILSNTFISFWWNRQVVTNQYGRPGRAARKWGYDTVEGDLSEEELLANRRDQNEDNAAHRFLDEEYYASKDYDMADIKVPVLSVGNWGGILLHLRGNVEGYLHAGSKYKYLRLITGRHDLPFYSKENVEMQKSFLDAFLKGHDAEGWSTGKAPKVGLVLRKGNVGYNDAEAEKQYPHRYEEEWPIPRTKYTKYFLTADMQLSTNARPSSTAVEMSLVSFQAPGSLKTPQAVRFTTAAFESETEFTGHIVVHLNVSASSLPGKETIPSEIDLFITLRHLDAQGAEIYYTGTVGDPVPVTKGWLRVSLRKVAESHPRHRPWRPHREYRSTDVAPVESGVIYPVDVEVWPTNVVVSEGHRLVLEISSGDTQGAGLFEHNSEVDRPVDLLEGMTNIHFSLEHENWIQLPLIPPM
;
A
#
# COMPACT_ATOMS: atom_id res chain seq x y z
N MET A 1 59.98 20.66 46.36
CA MET A 1 60.28 21.90 47.12
C MET A 1 59.62 23.04 46.37
N LYS A 2 58.84 23.88 47.06
CA LYS A 2 57.97 24.94 46.49
C LYS A 2 56.85 24.44 45.57
N ASP A 3 55.64 24.54 46.11
CA ASP A 3 54.38 24.74 45.39
C ASP A 3 54.49 25.97 44.46
N PHE A 4 53.66 26.01 43.42
CA PHE A 4 53.02 27.28 43.03
C PHE A 4 51.58 27.05 42.56
N CYS A 5 50.70 27.93 43.02
CA CYS A 5 49.25 27.81 42.89
C CYS A 5 48.70 29.16 42.42
N SER A 6 48.73 29.41 41.12
CA SER A 6 48.33 30.70 40.54
C SER A 6 48.19 30.65 39.01
N ASN A 7 47.13 31.16 38.37
CA ASN A 7 45.79 31.49 38.85
C ASN A 7 44.74 30.87 37.89
N VAL A 8 45.10 29.74 37.24
CA VAL A 8 44.35 29.10 36.14
C VAL A 8 43.99 27.64 36.48
N ARG A 9 44.39 27.15 37.66
CA ARG A 9 44.01 25.85 38.24
C ARG A 9 43.95 25.96 39.77
N PRO A 10 43.05 25.24 40.45
CA PRO A 10 43.23 24.90 41.86
C PRO A 10 44.41 23.92 42.01
N CYS A 11 45.11 23.98 43.15
CA CYS A 11 46.33 23.20 43.41
C CYS A 11 46.12 22.11 44.48
N GLU A 12 47.18 21.36 44.80
CA GLU A 12 47.17 20.30 45.83
C GLU A 12 46.74 20.81 47.23
N ALA A 13 46.97 22.09 47.55
CA ALA A 13 46.45 22.73 48.76
C ALA A 13 44.92 22.87 48.81
N CYS A 14 44.25 22.86 47.65
CA CYS A 14 42.79 22.79 47.52
C CYS A 14 42.29 21.34 47.52
N LEU A 15 42.98 20.44 46.79
CA LEU A 15 42.69 19.01 46.75
C LEU A 15 42.74 18.37 48.16
N SER A 16 43.68 18.80 49.01
CA SER A 16 43.80 18.34 50.41
C SER A 16 42.72 18.88 51.37
N LYS A 17 41.78 19.72 50.90
CA LYS A 17 40.74 20.36 51.73
C LYS A 17 39.31 20.23 51.18
N GLN A 18 39.10 19.45 50.11
CA GLN A 18 37.78 19.15 49.52
C GLN A 18 36.90 20.38 49.18
N LEU A 19 37.42 21.32 48.37
CA LEU A 19 36.63 22.39 47.74
C LEU A 19 36.99 22.56 46.22
N PRO A 20 36.04 22.93 45.31
CA PRO A 20 36.14 22.68 43.84
C PRO A 20 36.48 23.88 42.91
N CYS A 21 36.90 23.63 41.64
CA CYS A 21 37.01 24.58 40.49
C CYS A 21 37.25 23.88 39.10
N THR A 22 37.08 24.52 37.91
CA THR A 22 36.81 23.87 36.55
C THR A 22 37.18 24.65 35.20
N VAL A 23 37.29 23.99 34.00
CA VAL A 23 36.89 24.33 32.53
C VAL A 23 37.89 24.40 31.23
N SER A 24 37.84 23.48 30.19
CA SER A 24 37.93 23.55 28.62
C SER A 24 39.24 23.65 27.67
N SER A 25 39.42 23.29 26.32
CA SER A 25 38.82 22.40 25.20
C SER A 25 39.45 22.34 23.68
N THR A 26 39.44 21.18 22.88
CA THR A 26 39.30 20.91 21.32
C THR A 26 40.40 20.65 20.13
N SER A 27 40.21 19.66 19.13
CA SER A 27 40.56 19.47 17.59
C SER A 27 41.60 18.42 16.82
N ARG A 28 41.28 17.51 15.77
CA ARG A 28 42.13 16.52 14.85
C ARG A 28 41.51 15.31 13.86
N PRO A 29 42.24 14.50 12.95
CA PRO A 29 41.78 13.56 11.76
C PRO A 29 42.37 12.06 11.34
N PRO A 30 41.96 11.28 10.21
CA PRO A 30 42.03 9.74 9.88
C PRO A 30 42.67 9.00 8.54
N GLY A 31 42.56 7.62 8.25
CA GLY A 31 43.33 6.66 7.24
C GLY A 31 42.66 5.60 6.17
N ARG A 32 43.27 4.44 5.64
CA ARG A 32 42.87 3.52 4.42
C ARG A 32 43.35 1.93 4.24
N PRO A 33 42.81 0.99 3.33
CA PRO A 33 43.04 -0.56 3.16
C PRO A 33 43.20 -1.37 1.74
N ARG A 34 43.46 -2.77 1.58
CA ARG A 34 43.28 -3.77 0.36
C ARG A 34 43.90 -5.30 0.32
N ASN A 35 43.44 -6.35 -0.52
CA ASN A 35 43.98 -7.60 -1.35
C ASN A 35 44.42 -9.10 -0.93
N ARG A 36 44.60 -10.30 -1.63
CA ARG A 36 44.35 -11.07 -2.97
C ARG A 36 44.73 -12.66 -3.01
N VAL A 37 43.97 -13.61 -3.67
CA VAL A 37 44.21 -14.72 -4.76
C VAL A 37 45.18 -16.00 -4.59
N PRO A 38 45.18 -17.26 -5.25
CA PRO A 38 44.25 -18.30 -5.94
C PRO A 38 44.53 -19.92 -5.86
N VAL A 39 43.78 -20.81 -6.62
CA VAL A 39 43.98 -22.24 -7.24
C VAL A 39 43.45 -23.62 -6.64
N SER A 40 42.63 -24.41 -7.42
CA SER A 40 42.11 -25.85 -7.25
C SER A 40 42.34 -26.76 -8.55
N PRO A 41 41.77 -27.99 -8.96
CA PRO A 41 40.56 -28.87 -8.65
C PRO A 41 40.70 -30.48 -8.79
N GLY A 42 39.65 -31.31 -9.15
CA GLY A 42 39.60 -32.81 -9.43
C GLY A 42 38.19 -33.36 -9.95
N GLY A 43 37.76 -34.63 -10.28
CA GLY A 43 38.24 -36.06 -10.46
C GLY A 43 37.10 -37.14 -10.83
N GLN A 44 37.34 -38.41 -11.30
CA GLN A 44 36.30 -39.46 -11.76
C GLN A 44 36.79 -40.99 -11.78
N PRO A 45 36.09 -42.08 -12.32
CA PRO A 45 34.79 -42.78 -12.00
C PRO A 45 34.82 -44.38 -12.08
N ILE A 46 33.67 -45.15 -11.93
CA ILE A 46 33.40 -46.55 -12.49
C ILE A 46 31.91 -47.08 -12.30
N ARG A 47 31.54 -48.31 -12.77
CA ARG A 47 30.19 -48.83 -13.20
C ARG A 47 29.63 -50.16 -12.58
N GLU A 48 28.28 -50.34 -12.68
CA GLU A 48 27.45 -51.55 -13.07
C GLU A 48 26.85 -52.68 -12.13
N ASN A 49 25.54 -52.98 -12.40
CA ASN A 49 24.76 -54.27 -12.49
C ASN A 49 24.12 -55.07 -11.31
N GLY A 50 22.85 -55.53 -11.51
CA GLY A 50 22.31 -56.82 -10.97
C GLY A 50 20.77 -57.04 -10.74
N GLY A 51 19.98 -57.50 -11.74
CA GLY A 51 18.63 -58.14 -11.60
C GLY A 51 17.42 -57.43 -12.31
N SER A 52 16.27 -58.00 -12.76
CA SER A 52 15.60 -59.35 -12.79
C SER A 52 14.74 -59.76 -11.57
N VAL A 53 13.46 -60.22 -11.56
CA VAL A 53 12.26 -60.41 -12.47
C VAL A 53 10.98 -60.45 -11.55
N THR A 54 9.67 -60.62 -11.88
CA THR A 54 8.76 -60.99 -13.02
C THR A 54 7.67 -59.88 -13.23
N ASP A 55 6.57 -59.88 -14.02
CA ASP A 55 5.67 -60.81 -14.79
C ASP A 55 4.64 -61.63 -13.95
N SER A 56 3.35 -61.88 -14.31
CA SER A 56 2.56 -61.75 -15.57
C SER A 56 1.07 -61.32 -15.35
N GLY A 57 0.26 -60.85 -16.32
CA GLY A 57 0.48 -60.67 -17.77
C GLY A 57 -0.69 -59.98 -18.53
N ILE A 58 -0.57 -59.83 -19.86
CA ILE A 58 -1.42 -59.10 -20.87
C ILE A 58 -1.27 -59.77 -22.26
N PRO A 59 -2.14 -59.64 -23.33
CA PRO A 59 -2.72 -58.42 -23.97
C PRO A 59 -4.18 -58.66 -24.50
N PRO A 60 -4.77 -58.11 -25.63
CA PRO A 60 -4.38 -57.05 -26.60
C PRO A 60 -5.49 -56.03 -27.04
N VAL A 61 -5.14 -55.14 -27.99
CA VAL A 61 -6.00 -54.15 -28.70
C VAL A 61 -5.70 -54.16 -30.22
N PRO A 62 -6.70 -53.99 -31.11
CA PRO A 62 -6.55 -53.12 -32.30
C PRO A 62 -7.83 -52.33 -32.72
N GLN A 63 -7.67 -51.38 -33.66
CA GLN A 63 -8.76 -50.62 -34.35
C GLN A 63 -9.09 -51.26 -35.74
N PRO A 64 -9.72 -50.59 -36.75
CA PRO A 64 -10.75 -49.52 -36.80
C PRO A 64 -11.94 -49.87 -37.76
N TRP A 65 -13.03 -49.06 -37.84
CA TRP A 65 -13.78 -48.69 -39.08
C TRP A 65 -15.07 -47.86 -38.85
N THR A 66 -15.58 -47.23 -39.91
CA THR A 66 -16.96 -46.68 -40.08
C THR A 66 -17.60 -47.26 -41.35
N PRO A 67 -18.95 -47.31 -41.47
CA PRO A 67 -19.61 -46.57 -42.58
C PRO A 67 -21.07 -46.09 -42.29
N ASN A 68 -21.73 -45.52 -43.32
CA ASN A 68 -23.00 -44.78 -43.30
C ASN A 68 -24.30 -45.60 -43.56
N SER A 69 -25.46 -44.90 -43.43
CA SER A 69 -26.78 -45.16 -44.06
C SER A 69 -27.63 -46.30 -43.45
N SER A 70 -28.98 -46.35 -43.52
CA SER A 70 -30.08 -45.53 -44.11
C SER A 70 -31.40 -45.85 -43.35
N GLY A 71 -32.54 -45.15 -43.42
CA GLY A 71 -33.01 -44.01 -44.24
C GLY A 71 -34.56 -43.89 -44.16
N LEU A 72 -35.21 -43.42 -45.24
CA LEU A 72 -36.67 -43.29 -45.52
C LEU A 72 -37.35 -41.93 -45.25
N GLU A 73 -38.09 -41.47 -46.26
CA GLU A 73 -38.96 -40.28 -46.36
C GLU A 73 -40.46 -40.72 -46.53
N PRO A 74 -41.39 -39.90 -47.07
CA PRO A 74 -42.27 -38.95 -46.38
C PRO A 74 -43.75 -39.43 -46.48
N PRO A 75 -44.88 -38.66 -46.67
CA PRO A 75 -45.09 -37.50 -47.59
C PRO A 75 -46.06 -36.36 -47.14
N LEU A 76 -46.10 -35.26 -47.92
CA LEU A 76 -47.24 -34.31 -48.16
C LEU A 76 -47.84 -33.53 -46.93
N ASP A 77 -48.46 -32.34 -47.05
CA ASP A 77 -49.02 -31.60 -48.20
C ASP A 77 -49.04 -30.06 -47.96
N GLY A 78 -49.48 -29.25 -48.96
CA GLY A 78 -49.67 -27.78 -48.87
C GLY A 78 -51.12 -27.33 -48.54
N PRO A 79 -51.62 -26.14 -48.97
CA PRO A 79 -50.99 -25.12 -49.85
C PRO A 79 -51.36 -23.61 -49.57
N SER A 80 -50.96 -22.71 -50.49
CA SER A 80 -51.56 -21.40 -50.87
C SER A 80 -51.52 -20.20 -49.88
N LEU A 81 -50.88 -19.05 -50.20
CA LEU A 81 -51.27 -17.91 -51.10
C LEU A 81 -52.30 -16.94 -50.45
N MET A 82 -52.36 -15.62 -50.72
CA MET A 82 -51.85 -14.83 -51.87
C MET A 82 -51.60 -13.32 -51.51
N THR A 83 -50.90 -12.61 -52.41
CA THR A 83 -50.78 -11.15 -52.76
C THR A 83 -51.66 -10.09 -52.04
N SER A 84 -51.42 -8.75 -52.05
CA SER A 84 -51.06 -7.80 -53.16
C SER A 84 -51.02 -6.35 -52.58
N ILE A 85 -50.65 -5.23 -53.23
CA ILE A 85 -49.83 -4.80 -54.40
C ILE A 85 -49.73 -3.25 -54.35
N ALA A 86 -48.58 -2.65 -54.73
CA ALA A 86 -48.34 -1.21 -55.02
C ALA A 86 -48.62 -0.15 -53.90
N GLY A 87 -47.99 1.04 -53.88
CA GLY A 87 -46.94 1.62 -54.74
C GLY A 87 -47.34 2.95 -55.39
N ILE A 88 -46.41 3.93 -55.49
CA ILE A 88 -46.34 5.11 -56.41
C ILE A 88 -45.12 5.99 -56.04
N ASP A 89 -44.66 6.81 -56.97
CA ASP A 89 -43.30 7.41 -57.05
C ASP A 89 -43.23 8.95 -56.87
N ILE A 90 -42.10 9.45 -56.29
CA ILE A 90 -41.28 10.64 -56.74
C ILE A 90 -41.94 12.06 -56.69
N PRO A 91 -41.23 13.24 -56.63
CA PRO A 91 -39.82 13.60 -56.35
C PRO A 91 -39.62 14.55 -55.12
N ALA A 92 -38.41 15.07 -54.94
CA ALA A 92 -37.99 15.99 -53.87
C ALA A 92 -37.94 17.50 -54.23
N VAL A 93 -38.12 18.36 -53.20
CA VAL A 93 -37.63 19.75 -53.01
C VAL A 93 -37.46 19.88 -51.48
N ARG A 94 -36.32 20.20 -50.83
CA ARG A 94 -35.18 21.11 -51.00
C ARG A 94 -35.32 22.46 -50.26
N ASP A 95 -34.46 22.62 -49.24
CA ASP A 95 -33.94 23.82 -48.58
C ASP A 95 -34.87 24.82 -47.82
N ALA A 96 -34.51 25.00 -46.54
CA ALA A 96 -34.37 26.27 -45.80
C ALA A 96 -35.53 26.92 -44.98
N ALA A 97 -35.11 27.31 -43.76
CA ALA A 97 -35.47 28.51 -42.99
C ALA A 97 -36.82 28.61 -42.24
N ALA A 98 -36.68 29.04 -40.99
CA ALA A 98 -37.71 29.27 -39.98
C ALA A 98 -38.70 30.42 -40.30
N ALA A 99 -39.94 30.27 -39.80
CA ALA A 99 -40.55 31.24 -38.87
C ALA A 99 -41.86 30.72 -38.23
N GLU A 100 -42.03 31.04 -36.93
CA GLU A 100 -43.27 31.35 -36.19
C GLU A 100 -44.47 30.37 -36.10
N TYR A 101 -44.98 30.23 -34.87
CA TYR A 101 -46.23 29.54 -34.49
C TYR A 101 -47.48 30.41 -34.74
N PRO A 102 -48.67 29.78 -34.76
CA PRO A 102 -49.60 30.03 -33.66
C PRO A 102 -50.23 28.77 -33.03
N ALA A 103 -50.72 28.90 -31.79
CA ALA A 103 -51.49 27.88 -31.05
C ALA A 103 -53.01 28.00 -31.35
N ALA A 104 -53.96 27.19 -30.82
CA ALA A 104 -54.02 26.06 -29.87
C ALA A 104 -55.24 25.16 -30.27
N THR A 105 -55.68 24.07 -29.62
CA THR A 105 -55.48 23.39 -28.30
C THR A 105 -55.48 21.85 -28.53
N GLY A 106 -55.27 20.94 -27.57
CA GLY A 106 -54.82 21.05 -26.17
C GLY A 106 -55.45 19.98 -25.26
N LEU A 107 -54.61 19.19 -24.58
CA LEU A 107 -54.91 18.33 -23.41
C LEU A 107 -53.58 18.09 -22.66
N THR A 108 -53.60 18.08 -21.33
CA THR A 108 -52.40 18.36 -20.50
C THR A 108 -51.80 17.12 -19.80
N PRO A 109 -50.47 16.92 -19.85
CA PRO A 109 -49.75 15.98 -18.97
C PRO A 109 -49.47 16.55 -17.56
N PRO A 110 -49.12 15.71 -16.57
CA PRO A 110 -48.70 16.14 -15.23
C PRO A 110 -47.31 16.83 -15.23
N PRO A 111 -46.96 17.59 -14.17
CA PRO A 111 -45.87 18.57 -14.22
C PRO A 111 -44.46 17.99 -14.01
N VAL A 112 -43.49 18.68 -14.61
CA VAL A 112 -42.04 18.51 -14.38
C VAL A 112 -41.63 19.27 -13.11
N MET A 113 -40.70 18.72 -12.32
CA MET A 113 -40.05 19.45 -11.23
C MET A 113 -38.96 20.37 -11.79
N ASP A 114 -39.30 21.63 -12.08
CA ASP A 114 -38.32 22.69 -12.45
C ASP A 114 -38.74 24.07 -11.90
N GLU A 115 -39.05 24.10 -10.60
CA GLU A 115 -39.17 25.30 -9.76
C GLU A 115 -38.52 25.00 -8.39
N TRP A 116 -38.28 26.04 -7.56
CA TRP A 116 -37.54 26.05 -6.27
C TRP A 116 -36.05 26.47 -6.31
N MET A 117 -35.54 27.00 -7.43
CA MET A 117 -34.28 27.79 -7.41
C MET A 117 -34.41 29.12 -8.17
N THR A 118 -34.90 30.17 -7.49
CA THR A 118 -34.39 31.55 -7.59
C THR A 118 -35.06 32.51 -6.59
N SER A 119 -34.36 33.60 -6.26
CA SER A 119 -34.77 34.77 -5.48
C SER A 119 -34.94 34.65 -3.95
N GLU A 120 -33.92 35.11 -3.22
CA GLU A 120 -34.09 36.28 -2.35
C GLU A 120 -32.85 37.19 -2.50
N SER A 121 -32.95 38.49 -2.19
CA SER A 121 -32.11 39.53 -2.80
C SER A 121 -30.86 39.92 -2.00
N ALA A 122 -29.69 39.88 -2.64
CA ALA A 122 -28.46 40.48 -2.13
C ALA A 122 -28.26 41.93 -2.63
N SER A 123 -28.69 42.91 -1.85
CA SER A 123 -28.36 44.33 -2.11
C SER A 123 -28.48 45.20 -0.85
N ASP A 124 -27.47 45.17 0.02
CA ASP A 124 -26.89 46.36 0.66
C ASP A 124 -25.85 45.97 1.73
N PHE A 125 -24.58 46.31 1.50
CA PHE A 125 -23.77 47.10 2.43
C PHE A 125 -22.39 47.36 1.80
N SER A 126 -22.12 48.62 1.44
CA SER A 126 -20.76 49.07 1.12
C SER A 126 -20.21 49.88 2.29
N ILE A 127 -18.98 49.60 2.71
CA ILE A 127 -18.20 50.50 3.57
C ILE A 127 -16.81 50.63 2.94
N GLN A 128 -16.45 51.86 2.60
CA GLN A 128 -15.16 52.21 2.03
C GLN A 128 -14.09 52.21 3.12
N GLY A 129 -12.94 51.61 2.85
CA GLY A 129 -11.76 51.73 3.71
C GLY A 129 -11.01 53.05 3.45
N PRO A 130 -10.59 53.79 4.49
CA PRO A 130 -9.70 54.94 4.33
C PRO A 130 -8.23 54.53 4.23
N PHE A 131 -7.57 54.95 3.14
CA PHE A 131 -6.11 55.05 2.97
C PHE A 131 -5.52 56.16 3.90
N PRO A 132 -4.19 56.43 3.96
CA PRO A 132 -3.05 55.79 3.27
C PRO A 132 -1.89 55.37 4.21
N GLY A 133 -0.86 54.69 3.67
CA GLY A 133 0.35 54.33 4.44
C GLY A 133 1.48 53.68 3.64
N ALA A 134 1.70 54.06 2.37
CA ALA A 134 2.71 53.41 1.53
C ALA A 134 4.14 53.90 1.82
N ALA A 135 5.06 52.97 2.04
CA ALA A 135 6.50 53.17 1.95
C ALA A 135 7.09 52.02 1.11
N ASN A 136 7.66 52.34 -0.05
CA ASN A 136 8.23 51.34 -0.94
C ASN A 136 9.54 50.79 -0.38
N ILE A 137 9.71 49.47 -0.42
CA ILE A 137 11.00 48.79 -0.39
C ILE A 137 11.07 47.91 -1.64
N SER A 138 12.21 47.93 -2.34
CA SER A 138 12.39 47.31 -3.66
C SER A 138 12.50 45.78 -3.60
N ALA A 139 12.23 45.12 -4.73
CA ALA A 139 12.35 43.67 -4.91
C ALA A 139 13.81 43.15 -4.96
N ASP A 140 14.77 43.91 -4.42
CA ASP A 140 16.21 43.69 -4.53
C ASP A 140 16.91 43.79 -3.16
N GLN A 141 16.47 43.03 -2.13
CA GLN A 141 17.27 42.84 -0.91
C GLN A 141 16.97 41.63 0.00
N ILE A 142 16.70 40.45 -0.56
CA ILE A 142 17.07 39.18 0.11
C ILE A 142 17.71 38.27 -0.94
N CYS A 143 19.00 37.95 -0.77
CA CYS A 143 19.73 37.04 -1.64
C CYS A 143 20.85 36.37 -0.83
N GLY A 144 21.07 35.07 -1.05
CA GLY A 144 22.17 34.31 -0.46
C GLY A 144 21.85 33.48 0.81
N ASP A 145 22.25 32.21 0.73
CA ASP A 145 23.06 31.52 1.75
C ASP A 145 22.51 31.36 3.19
N ASP A 146 21.68 30.33 3.42
CA ASP A 146 21.96 29.33 4.49
C ASP A 146 21.20 27.99 4.36
N LEU A 147 21.27 27.33 3.18
CA LEU A 147 20.72 25.96 3.00
C LEU A 147 21.61 25.07 2.11
N GLY A 148 22.93 25.29 2.19
CA GLY A 148 23.94 24.49 1.48
C GLY A 148 25.30 24.59 2.17
N ASN A 149 25.56 23.70 3.12
CA ASN A 149 26.88 23.53 3.77
C ASN A 149 26.99 22.19 4.56
N TRP A 150 26.50 21.08 3.98
CA TRP A 150 26.62 19.74 4.56
C TRP A 150 27.01 18.63 3.56
N LEU A 151 27.41 19.01 2.34
CA LEU A 151 27.78 18.06 1.26
C LEU A 151 29.18 18.32 0.66
N ASP A 152 29.79 19.47 0.91
CA ASP A 152 30.96 19.95 0.16
C ASP A 152 32.33 19.41 0.64
N ASP A 153 32.38 18.78 1.82
CA ASP A 153 33.59 18.15 2.40
C ASP A 153 34.01 16.82 1.68
N LEU A 154 33.61 16.63 0.41
CA LEU A 154 33.67 15.36 -0.34
C LEU A 154 34.23 15.46 -1.77
N ASN A 155 35.22 16.33 -2.02
CA ASN A 155 36.00 16.31 -3.27
C ASN A 155 37.52 16.40 -3.03
N GLU A 156 38.18 15.24 -2.90
CA GLU A 156 39.64 15.14 -3.10
C GLU A 156 40.04 13.82 -3.80
N PHE A 157 40.72 13.97 -4.94
CA PHE A 157 41.36 12.95 -5.81
C PHE A 157 40.46 12.06 -6.69
N SER A 158 40.41 12.45 -7.97
CA SER A 158 39.91 11.70 -9.12
C SER A 158 41.03 11.04 -9.94
N VAL A 159 40.69 9.99 -10.71
CA VAL A 159 41.41 9.50 -11.91
C VAL A 159 40.35 9.00 -12.91
N THR A 160 40.64 9.04 -14.21
CA THR A 160 39.68 8.94 -15.33
C THR A 160 39.41 7.51 -15.85
N ASP A 161 38.39 7.39 -16.71
CA ASP A 161 38.08 6.22 -17.55
C ASP A 161 39.27 5.74 -18.41
N ASP A 162 39.30 4.44 -18.75
CA ASP A 162 39.15 4.03 -20.17
C ASP A 162 38.88 2.52 -20.38
N THR A 163 38.23 2.18 -21.50
CA THR A 163 38.08 0.85 -22.14
C THR A 163 37.42 -0.34 -21.40
N TRP A 164 36.31 -0.84 -21.97
CA TRP A 164 36.08 -2.29 -22.14
C TRP A 164 35.28 -2.56 -23.43
N PRO A 165 35.85 -3.21 -24.45
CA PRO A 165 35.11 -3.61 -25.65
C PRO A 165 34.38 -4.95 -25.40
N ALA A 166 33.18 -5.09 -25.95
CA ALA A 166 32.52 -6.38 -26.07
C ALA A 166 32.99 -7.10 -27.34
N ASP A 167 33.31 -8.40 -27.23
CA ASP A 167 32.59 -9.41 -28.01
C ASP A 167 32.66 -10.77 -27.29
N SER A 168 32.03 -11.76 -27.92
CA SER A 168 31.66 -13.08 -27.43
C SER A 168 32.42 -14.20 -28.16
N SER A 169 32.03 -15.45 -27.88
CA SER A 169 32.42 -16.70 -28.58
C SER A 169 33.72 -17.40 -28.15
N ALA A 170 33.61 -18.26 -27.13
CA ALA A 170 34.48 -19.42 -26.90
C ALA A 170 33.69 -20.56 -26.22
N PHE A 171 32.90 -21.25 -27.03
CA PHE A 171 32.34 -22.61 -26.93
C PHE A 171 32.71 -23.51 -25.72
N HIS A 172 31.68 -24.13 -25.13
CA HIS A 172 31.43 -25.59 -24.99
C HIS A 172 32.64 -26.55 -24.82
N VAL A 173 32.63 -27.60 -23.98
CA VAL A 173 31.69 -28.22 -22.99
C VAL A 173 32.53 -29.34 -22.27
N GLU A 174 32.21 -30.07 -21.18
CA GLU A 174 30.96 -30.55 -20.55
C GLU A 174 31.19 -30.92 -19.06
N SER A 175 30.14 -31.38 -18.36
CA SER A 175 30.09 -32.06 -17.03
C SER A 175 30.45 -31.25 -15.77
N ASP A 176 29.40 -30.95 -15.01
CA ASP A 176 29.34 -30.55 -13.59
C ASP A 176 29.73 -31.73 -12.64
N PRO A 177 29.82 -31.63 -11.28
CA PRO A 177 29.45 -30.49 -10.43
C PRO A 177 30.38 -30.14 -9.23
N SER A 178 30.23 -28.91 -8.70
CA SER A 178 30.12 -28.65 -7.24
C SER A 178 29.85 -27.16 -6.95
N MET A 179 29.11 -26.87 -5.87
CA MET A 179 28.77 -25.48 -5.49
C MET A 179 29.99 -24.71 -4.92
N ASP A 180 31.03 -25.42 -4.46
CA ASP A 180 32.23 -24.81 -3.90
C ASP A 180 33.04 -24.03 -4.95
N SER A 181 32.94 -24.39 -6.23
CA SER A 181 33.51 -23.60 -7.33
C SER A 181 32.91 -22.18 -7.40
N ALA A 182 31.63 -22.00 -7.08
CA ALA A 182 31.00 -20.68 -7.00
C ALA A 182 31.48 -19.89 -5.77
N VAL A 183 31.78 -20.56 -4.66
CA VAL A 183 32.33 -19.94 -3.44
C VAL A 183 33.78 -19.54 -3.65
N GLU A 184 34.62 -20.40 -4.28
CA GLU A 184 35.97 -20.04 -4.69
C GLU A 184 35.96 -18.89 -5.70
N MET A 185 35.10 -18.92 -6.74
CA MET A 185 35.00 -17.80 -7.68
C MET A 185 34.54 -16.49 -7.02
N MET A 186 33.65 -16.52 -6.02
CA MET A 186 33.27 -15.33 -5.26
C MET A 186 34.40 -14.85 -4.34
N ALA A 187 35.12 -15.76 -3.68
CA ALA A 187 36.29 -15.43 -2.88
C ALA A 187 37.41 -14.83 -3.74
N GLU A 188 37.68 -15.42 -4.91
CA GLU A 188 38.69 -14.94 -5.85
C GLU A 188 38.25 -13.63 -6.52
N HIS A 189 36.95 -13.40 -6.78
CA HIS A 189 36.43 -12.12 -7.28
C HIS A 189 36.58 -10.99 -6.24
N LEU A 190 36.23 -11.26 -4.98
CA LEU A 190 36.39 -10.32 -3.86
C LEU A 190 37.87 -9.99 -3.62
N GLN A 191 38.73 -11.02 -3.67
CA GLN A 191 40.17 -10.85 -3.66
C GLN A 191 40.63 -10.01 -4.86
N ARG A 192 40.29 -10.38 -6.11
CA ARG A 192 40.70 -9.70 -7.35
C ARG A 192 40.30 -8.23 -7.41
N ARG A 193 39.14 -7.83 -6.86
CA ARG A 193 38.69 -6.42 -6.78
C ARG A 193 39.51 -5.53 -5.84
N SER A 194 40.44 -6.10 -5.09
CA SER A 194 41.48 -5.34 -4.42
C SER A 194 42.85 -5.64 -5.06
N HIS A 195 43.72 -4.63 -5.19
CA HIS A 195 45.12 -4.86 -5.61
C HIS A 195 46.10 -3.81 -5.07
N THR A 196 46.42 -3.99 -3.79
CA THR A 196 47.57 -3.49 -3.02
C THR A 196 47.66 -4.48 -1.85
N GLN A 197 48.83 -5.01 -1.46
CA GLN A 197 48.89 -6.19 -0.56
C GLN A 197 48.05 -6.05 0.72
N SER A 198 47.21 -7.05 1.06
CA SER A 198 46.78 -7.21 2.47
C SER A 198 48.06 -7.49 3.20
N PRO A 199 48.50 -6.58 4.08
CA PRO A 199 49.85 -6.59 4.61
C PRO A 199 50.19 -7.95 5.19
N GLN A 200 51.14 -8.65 4.55
CA GLN A 200 51.48 -10.04 4.82
C GLN A 200 52.36 -10.18 6.07
N SER A 201 52.75 -9.05 6.66
CA SER A 201 53.50 -8.93 7.91
C SER A 201 52.89 -7.89 8.86
N ARG A 202 53.14 -8.06 10.17
CA ARG A 202 52.81 -7.04 11.20
C ARG A 202 53.37 -5.65 10.87
N GLU A 203 54.53 -5.57 10.21
CA GLU A 203 55.18 -4.30 9.85
C GLU A 203 54.47 -3.55 8.72
N GLU A 204 53.90 -4.26 7.75
CA GLU A 204 53.10 -3.62 6.69
C GLU A 204 51.71 -3.19 7.21
N GLN A 205 51.18 -3.88 8.23
CA GLN A 205 49.97 -3.46 8.95
C GLN A 205 50.18 -2.12 9.68
N LYS A 206 51.36 -1.90 10.29
CA LYS A 206 51.74 -0.57 10.81
C LYS A 206 51.68 0.48 9.69
N ARG A 207 52.43 0.26 8.61
CA ARG A 207 52.71 1.29 7.58
C ARG A 207 51.49 1.78 6.81
N SER A 208 50.43 0.98 6.71
CA SER A 208 49.19 1.37 6.00
C SER A 208 48.24 2.26 6.82
N TRP A 209 48.24 2.13 8.15
CA TRP A 209 47.30 2.85 9.03
C TRP A 209 47.95 3.88 9.96
N TYR A 210 49.28 3.89 10.08
CA TYR A 210 49.97 4.83 10.95
C TYR A 210 49.91 6.28 10.46
N SER A 211 49.74 7.17 11.43
CA SER A 211 50.13 8.58 11.38
C SER A 211 51.01 8.84 12.60
N ALA A 212 51.63 10.01 12.72
CA ALA A 212 52.44 10.35 13.89
C ALA A 212 51.66 10.14 15.21
N PRO A 213 52.33 9.70 16.31
CA PRO A 213 51.67 9.37 17.57
C PRO A 213 50.92 10.58 18.16
N PRO A 214 49.80 10.35 18.85
CA PRO A 214 48.87 11.42 19.21
C PRO A 214 49.41 12.32 20.32
N GLN A 215 49.22 13.63 20.15
CA GLN A 215 49.63 14.64 21.12
C GLN A 215 48.55 14.78 22.21
N LEU A 216 48.62 13.89 23.21
CA LEU A 216 47.62 13.77 24.28
C LEU A 216 47.30 15.09 25.01
N TYR A 217 48.26 16.00 25.12
CA TYR A 217 48.09 17.32 25.76
C TYR A 217 47.15 18.28 24.99
N VAL A 218 46.68 17.91 23.80
CA VAL A 218 45.69 18.66 23.01
C VAL A 218 44.26 18.38 23.50
N TYR A 219 44.06 17.32 24.28
CA TYR A 219 42.80 17.03 24.93
C TYR A 219 42.67 17.78 26.25
N ASP A 220 41.53 18.42 26.43
CA ASP A 220 41.13 19.00 27.70
C ASP A 220 40.47 17.95 28.60
N GLU A 221 40.84 17.95 29.86
CA GLU A 221 40.43 16.96 30.85
C GLU A 221 38.94 17.07 31.19
N ASP A 222 38.38 18.29 31.28
CA ASP A 222 36.96 18.49 31.55
C ASP A 222 36.08 18.11 30.35
N VAL A 223 36.51 18.41 29.12
CA VAL A 223 35.82 17.90 27.91
C VAL A 223 35.82 16.38 27.90
N VAL A 224 36.98 15.74 28.13
CA VAL A 224 37.05 14.28 28.20
C VAL A 224 36.13 13.74 29.29
N ASN A 225 36.11 14.33 30.49
CA ASN A 225 35.25 13.92 31.59
C ASN A 225 33.74 14.11 31.30
N ILE A 226 33.34 15.21 30.65
CA ILE A 226 31.96 15.43 30.19
C ILE A 226 31.56 14.33 29.19
N LEU A 227 32.42 14.02 28.23
CA LEU A 227 32.14 12.96 27.25
C LEU A 227 32.15 11.56 27.88
N LEU A 228 33.04 11.27 28.85
CA LEU A 228 33.01 10.03 29.63
C LEU A 228 31.67 9.87 30.37
N ASN A 229 31.15 10.94 30.97
CA ASN A 229 29.87 10.92 31.69
C ASN A 229 28.67 10.76 30.74
N LEU A 230 28.67 11.42 29.57
CA LEU A 230 27.67 11.16 28.51
C LEU A 230 27.71 9.70 28.05
N SER A 231 28.91 9.14 27.87
CA SER A 231 29.11 7.74 27.49
C SER A 231 28.53 6.80 28.55
N ARG A 232 28.88 6.98 29.83
CA ARG A 232 28.31 6.21 30.96
C ARG A 232 26.79 6.30 31.01
N ALA A 233 26.22 7.49 30.81
CA ALA A 233 24.77 7.71 30.83
C ALA A 233 24.04 6.98 29.69
N HIS A 234 24.63 6.91 28.49
CA HIS A 234 23.96 6.38 27.30
C HIS A 234 24.27 4.92 26.98
N ILE A 235 25.49 4.42 27.19
CA ILE A 235 25.87 3.05 26.76
C ILE A 235 25.65 1.98 27.83
N SER A 236 25.74 2.33 29.12
CA SER A 236 25.77 1.35 30.22
C SER A 236 24.47 0.56 30.39
N SER A 237 23.36 1.08 29.85
CA SER A 237 22.05 0.41 29.77
C SER A 237 22.02 -0.78 28.79
N THR A 238 22.94 -0.80 27.83
CA THR A 238 23.07 -1.83 26.78
C THR A 238 24.34 -2.66 26.96
N PHE A 239 25.43 -2.01 27.35
CA PHE A 239 26.74 -2.62 27.60
C PHE A 239 27.13 -2.41 29.08
N ALA A 240 26.53 -3.21 29.97
CA ALA A 240 26.80 -3.18 31.41
C ALA A 240 28.29 -3.44 31.77
N LEU A 241 29.10 -3.95 30.83
CA LEU A 241 30.57 -3.96 30.88
C LEU A 241 31.20 -2.58 31.20
N PHE A 242 30.48 -1.48 30.98
CA PHE A 242 30.92 -0.10 31.19
C PHE A 242 30.13 0.70 32.25
N SER A 243 29.16 0.10 32.96
CA SER A 243 28.42 0.82 34.04
C SER A 243 29.36 1.30 35.14
N ASP A 244 30.26 0.40 35.54
CA ASP A 244 31.18 0.57 36.65
C ASP A 244 32.52 1.19 36.17
N PHE A 245 32.56 1.78 34.96
CA PHE A 245 33.78 2.40 34.40
C PHE A 245 34.04 3.77 35.03
N GLU A 246 35.14 3.89 35.77
CA GLU A 246 35.62 5.16 36.32
C GLU A 246 37.08 5.38 35.86
N ALA A 247 37.35 6.54 35.23
CA ALA A 247 38.70 6.89 34.81
C ALA A 247 39.54 7.27 36.03
N ASN A 248 40.58 6.49 36.31
CA ASN A 248 41.52 6.71 37.40
C ASN A 248 42.97 6.65 36.88
N ARG A 249 43.95 6.81 37.77
CA ARG A 249 45.39 6.89 37.38
C ARG A 249 45.94 5.58 36.79
N ASP A 250 45.29 4.46 37.04
CA ASP A 250 45.67 3.13 36.54
C ASP A 250 44.84 2.73 35.29
N THR A 251 43.85 3.52 34.91
CA THR A 251 43.05 3.34 33.70
C THR A 251 43.85 3.72 32.45
N ARG A 252 43.92 2.81 31.48
CA ARG A 252 44.68 3.01 30.24
C ARG A 252 44.13 4.17 29.39
N VAL A 253 45.01 5.01 28.85
CA VAL A 253 44.63 6.25 28.15
C VAL A 253 43.77 5.98 26.91
N GLU A 254 44.15 5.00 26.10
CA GLU A 254 43.40 4.56 24.92
C GLU A 254 41.96 4.14 25.24
N LEU A 255 41.72 3.55 26.42
CA LEU A 255 40.39 3.16 26.89
C LEU A 255 39.55 4.39 27.27
N CYS A 256 40.13 5.35 27.99
CA CYS A 256 39.48 6.63 28.29
C CYS A 256 39.12 7.40 27.01
N LEU A 257 40.05 7.46 26.04
CA LEU A 257 39.82 8.13 24.75
C LEU A 257 38.72 7.40 23.93
N ALA A 258 38.67 6.07 23.92
CA ALA A 258 37.60 5.33 23.25
C ALA A 258 36.23 5.59 23.90
N MET A 259 36.16 5.55 25.23
CA MET A 259 34.94 5.79 26.00
C MET A 259 34.43 7.23 25.77
N ALA A 260 35.33 8.22 25.76
CA ALA A 260 35.02 9.62 25.45
C ALA A 260 34.65 9.83 23.97
N ALA A 261 35.25 9.08 23.03
CA ALA A 261 34.86 9.13 21.62
C ALA A 261 33.40 8.73 21.43
N VAL A 262 32.97 7.64 22.07
CA VAL A 262 31.57 7.18 22.04
C VAL A 262 30.64 8.21 22.69
N GLY A 263 31.01 8.76 23.85
CA GLY A 263 30.27 9.86 24.48
C GLY A 263 30.14 11.11 23.63
N GLY A 264 31.16 11.42 22.82
CA GLY A 264 31.17 12.51 21.85
C GLY A 264 30.11 12.40 20.75
N LEU A 265 29.59 11.19 20.47
CA LEU A 265 28.46 10.99 19.54
C LEU A 265 27.11 11.45 20.13
N TYR A 266 27.01 11.53 21.46
CA TYR A 266 25.83 12.04 22.18
C TYR A 266 25.94 13.53 22.53
N CYS A 267 27.04 14.19 22.15
CA CYS A 267 27.28 15.60 22.44
C CYS A 267 26.54 16.50 21.43
N THR A 268 25.58 17.29 21.91
CA THR A 268 24.77 18.22 21.09
C THR A 268 25.48 19.52 20.71
N ALA A 269 26.72 19.74 21.17
CA ALA A 269 27.49 20.94 20.84
C ALA A 269 27.96 20.91 19.37
N PRO A 270 27.98 22.04 18.63
CA PRO A 270 28.31 22.08 17.20
C PRO A 270 29.68 21.51 16.79
N ALA A 271 30.62 21.38 17.73
CA ALA A 271 31.94 20.76 17.51
C ALA A 271 32.05 19.29 18.00
N GLY A 272 31.04 18.75 18.67
CA GLY A 272 31.09 17.47 19.39
C GLY A 272 31.53 16.30 18.51
N ILE A 273 30.91 16.14 17.35
CA ILE A 273 31.25 15.07 16.37
C ILE A 273 32.69 15.20 15.87
N LYS A 274 33.19 16.43 15.64
CA LYS A 274 34.58 16.66 15.22
C LYS A 274 35.56 16.25 16.33
N VAL A 275 35.24 16.51 17.60
CA VAL A 275 36.04 16.07 18.77
C VAL A 275 35.98 14.55 18.96
N ALA A 276 34.79 13.96 18.87
CA ALA A 276 34.55 12.51 18.95
C ALA A 276 35.42 11.74 17.94
N LYS A 277 35.48 12.23 16.71
CA LYS A 277 36.28 11.66 15.62
C LYS A 277 37.79 11.72 15.89
N MET A 278 38.29 12.71 16.63
CA MET A 278 39.69 12.71 17.09
C MET A 278 39.94 11.59 18.08
N LEU A 279 39.12 11.55 19.14
CA LEU A 279 39.26 10.66 20.29
C LEU A 279 39.30 9.21 19.81
N PHE A 280 38.44 8.87 18.84
CA PHE A 280 38.47 7.59 18.13
C PHE A 280 39.79 7.35 17.39
N ASN A 281 40.25 8.30 16.57
CA ASN A 281 41.47 8.11 15.75
C ASN A 281 42.74 8.00 16.60
N ASP A 282 42.83 8.73 17.71
CA ASP A 282 43.98 8.75 18.61
C ASP A 282 43.98 7.56 19.58
N SER A 283 42.81 7.18 20.12
CA SER A 283 42.63 5.90 20.83
C SER A 283 43.07 4.72 19.95
N ARG A 284 42.59 4.67 18.69
CA ARG A 284 42.96 3.63 17.72
C ARG A 284 44.48 3.59 17.46
N ARG A 285 45.14 4.74 17.32
CA ARG A 285 46.60 4.82 17.13
C ARG A 285 47.34 4.14 18.30
N LEU A 286 46.99 4.51 19.54
CA LEU A 286 47.60 3.97 20.76
C LEU A 286 47.31 2.47 20.94
N LEU A 287 46.08 2.03 20.67
CA LEU A 287 45.72 0.62 20.74
C LEU A 287 46.55 -0.24 19.76
N LEU A 288 46.76 0.25 18.53
CA LEU A 288 47.59 -0.42 17.53
C LEU A 288 49.09 -0.39 17.86
N GLU A 289 49.57 0.63 18.57
CA GLU A 289 50.96 0.70 19.04
C GLU A 289 51.28 -0.43 20.03
N GLN A 290 50.32 -0.75 20.88
CA GLN A 290 50.43 -1.80 21.90
C GLN A 290 50.12 -3.20 21.37
N TYR A 291 49.10 -3.35 20.51
CA TYR A 291 48.66 -4.64 19.96
C TYR A 291 49.76 -5.42 19.22
N LEU A 292 50.78 -4.71 18.76
CA LEU A 292 51.85 -5.25 17.94
C LEU A 292 53.07 -5.71 18.75
N GLN A 293 52.94 -5.73 20.08
CA GLN A 293 53.85 -6.39 21.02
C GLN A 293 53.17 -7.69 21.50
N ASP A 294 53.67 -8.85 21.05
CA ASP A 294 53.21 -10.16 21.56
C ASP A 294 53.86 -10.42 22.92
N ASP A 295 53.06 -10.37 23.99
CA ASP A 295 53.37 -10.98 25.27
C ASP A 295 52.07 -11.34 26.01
N SER A 296 52.12 -12.38 26.85
CA SER A 296 50.94 -12.87 27.59
C SER A 296 50.57 -11.91 28.73
N MET A 297 49.61 -11.02 28.48
CA MET A 297 49.12 -10.06 29.47
C MET A 297 48.29 -10.74 30.59
N PRO A 298 48.40 -10.27 31.86
CA PRO A 298 47.45 -10.60 32.91
C PRO A 298 46.01 -10.14 32.61
N PHE A 299 45.04 -10.61 33.40
CA PHE A 299 43.61 -10.37 33.18
C PHE A 299 43.23 -8.89 33.03
N ASP A 300 43.57 -8.00 33.96
CA ASP A 300 43.07 -6.61 33.94
C ASP A 300 43.66 -5.74 32.80
N PRO A 301 44.97 -5.86 32.45
CA PRO A 301 45.51 -5.27 31.22
C PRO A 301 44.85 -5.82 29.94
N ALA A 302 44.58 -7.13 29.87
CA ALA A 302 43.90 -7.77 28.73
C ALA A 302 42.41 -7.37 28.64
N LEU A 303 41.73 -7.23 29.78
CA LEU A 303 40.35 -6.74 29.88
C LEU A 303 40.25 -5.30 29.39
N SER A 304 41.17 -4.43 29.83
CA SER A 304 41.24 -3.03 29.37
C SER A 304 41.46 -2.94 27.86
N PHE A 305 42.31 -3.82 27.32
CA PHE A 305 42.61 -3.92 25.90
C PHE A 305 41.39 -4.41 25.08
N ALA A 306 40.69 -5.45 25.54
CA ALA A 306 39.45 -5.95 24.94
C ALA A 306 38.31 -4.91 25.01
N LYS A 307 38.13 -4.24 26.16
CA LYS A 307 37.18 -3.13 26.34
C LYS A 307 37.42 -1.99 25.35
N THR A 308 38.68 -1.67 25.05
CA THR A 308 39.02 -0.61 24.09
C THR A 308 38.60 -0.98 22.67
N PHE A 309 38.87 -2.22 22.23
CA PHE A 309 38.38 -2.71 20.93
C PHE A 309 36.84 -2.67 20.83
N ILE A 310 36.12 -3.06 21.90
CA ILE A 310 34.65 -3.00 21.96
C ILE A 310 34.14 -1.56 21.81
N LEU A 311 34.77 -0.58 22.45
CA LEU A 311 34.37 0.82 22.33
C LEU A 311 34.69 1.43 20.95
N LEU A 312 35.79 1.04 20.30
CA LEU A 312 36.06 1.40 18.91
C LEU A 312 35.06 0.74 17.94
N GLU A 313 34.58 -0.47 18.26
CA GLU A 313 33.51 -1.13 17.49
C GLU A 313 32.17 -0.40 17.64
N ILE A 314 31.76 -0.09 18.87
CA ILE A 314 30.57 0.73 19.17
C ILE A 314 30.66 2.09 18.47
N TYR A 315 31.81 2.78 18.53
CA TYR A 315 32.00 4.04 17.82
C TYR A 315 31.83 3.88 16.30
N GLY A 316 32.44 2.87 15.68
CA GLY A 316 32.34 2.67 14.23
C GLY A 316 30.93 2.23 13.77
N LEU A 317 30.16 1.57 14.62
CA LEU A 317 28.75 1.26 14.38
C LEU A 317 27.85 2.50 14.51
N CYS A 318 28.08 3.35 15.51
CA CYS A 318 27.21 4.50 15.81
C CYS A 318 27.57 5.81 15.07
N SER A 319 28.82 6.00 14.64
CA SER A 319 29.29 7.26 14.04
C SER A 319 29.00 7.43 12.55
N GLY A 320 28.67 6.34 11.84
CA GLY A 320 28.54 6.33 10.38
C GLY A 320 29.85 6.56 9.60
N ASP A 321 31.01 6.69 10.27
CA ASP A 321 32.28 6.90 9.59
C ASP A 321 32.77 5.61 8.92
N LYS A 322 32.76 5.60 7.58
CA LYS A 322 33.18 4.46 6.76
C LYS A 322 34.60 3.96 7.10
N ARG A 323 35.55 4.82 7.48
CA ARG A 323 36.91 4.41 7.86
C ARG A 323 36.98 3.84 9.28
N ALA A 324 36.06 4.23 10.15
CA ALA A 324 35.89 3.57 11.45
C ALA A 324 35.31 2.17 11.29
N TYR A 325 34.29 2.02 10.44
CA TYR A 325 33.71 0.72 10.09
C TYR A 325 34.72 -0.21 9.39
N GLU A 326 35.45 0.28 8.38
CA GLU A 326 36.49 -0.50 7.69
C GLU A 326 37.61 -0.96 8.65
N PHE A 327 37.99 -0.14 9.63
CA PHE A 327 38.93 -0.54 10.67
C PHE A 327 38.41 -1.71 11.52
N ASN A 328 37.14 -1.68 11.92
CA ASN A 328 36.54 -2.71 12.77
C ASN A 328 36.43 -4.07 12.04
N GLU A 329 36.17 -4.08 10.73
CA GLU A 329 36.21 -5.33 9.94
C GLU A 329 37.63 -5.84 9.72
N VAL A 330 38.62 -4.96 9.46
CA VAL A 330 40.03 -5.38 9.24
C VAL A 330 40.66 -5.93 10.51
N PHE A 331 40.43 -5.30 11.67
CA PHE A 331 40.94 -5.74 12.96
C PHE A 331 39.93 -6.63 13.72
N HIS A 332 38.94 -7.19 13.03
CA HIS A 332 37.92 -8.04 13.64
C HIS A 332 38.52 -9.27 14.35
N GLY A 333 39.42 -10.00 13.68
CA GLY A 333 40.14 -11.12 14.28
C GLY A 333 41.02 -10.71 15.48
N SER A 334 41.55 -9.48 15.46
CA SER A 334 42.33 -8.91 16.57
C SER A 334 41.49 -8.65 17.81
N LYS A 335 40.26 -8.16 17.64
CA LYS A 335 39.26 -8.06 18.72
C LYS A 335 38.91 -9.43 19.30
N LEU A 336 38.66 -10.44 18.45
CA LEU A 336 38.36 -11.81 18.93
C LEU A 336 39.53 -12.40 19.70
N HIS A 337 40.77 -12.20 19.22
CA HIS A 337 41.99 -12.59 19.93
C HIS A 337 42.14 -11.86 21.27
N ALA A 338 41.85 -10.56 21.33
CA ALA A 338 41.90 -9.76 22.56
C ALA A 338 40.92 -10.29 23.63
N VAL A 339 39.67 -10.55 23.24
CA VAL A 339 38.64 -11.12 24.12
C VAL A 339 39.00 -12.54 24.55
N SER A 340 39.40 -13.40 23.62
CA SER A 340 39.79 -14.79 23.91
C SER A 340 41.01 -14.85 24.84
N SER A 341 42.00 -13.97 24.63
CA SER A 341 43.16 -13.83 25.53
C SER A 341 42.75 -13.36 26.93
N CYS A 342 41.86 -12.38 27.03
CA CYS A 342 41.33 -11.91 28.32
C CYS A 342 40.58 -13.02 29.08
N LEU A 343 39.72 -13.78 28.40
CA LEU A 343 38.98 -14.89 29.01
C LEU A 343 39.91 -16.05 29.41
N SER A 344 40.96 -16.31 28.61
CA SER A 344 41.97 -17.34 28.90
C SER A 344 42.94 -16.93 30.02
N ALA A 345 43.13 -15.63 30.25
CA ALA A 345 43.96 -15.09 31.33
C ALA A 345 43.26 -15.05 32.71
N LEU A 346 41.97 -15.43 32.79
CA LEU A 346 41.20 -15.46 34.04
C LEU A 346 41.65 -16.63 34.93
N PRO A 347 42.15 -16.39 36.17
CA PRO A 347 42.52 -17.46 37.08
C PRO A 347 41.33 -18.37 37.47
N ARG A 348 41.58 -19.67 37.67
CA ARG A 348 40.53 -20.61 38.16
C ARG A 348 39.94 -20.18 39.51
N ASP A 349 40.79 -19.60 40.35
CA ASP A 349 40.45 -19.07 41.68
C ASP A 349 40.21 -17.55 41.67
N ALA A 350 39.93 -16.96 40.49
CA ALA A 350 39.71 -15.51 40.35
C ALA A 350 38.62 -14.99 41.32
N PRO A 351 38.76 -13.75 41.85
CA PRO A 351 37.73 -13.12 42.66
C PRO A 351 36.45 -12.83 41.86
N LEU A 352 35.35 -12.60 42.59
CA LEU A 352 33.99 -12.52 42.03
C LEU A 352 33.78 -11.35 41.05
N ASP A 353 34.51 -10.26 41.24
CA ASP A 353 34.55 -9.10 40.37
C ASP A 353 35.19 -9.42 39.01
N GLN A 354 36.35 -10.07 38.98
CA GLN A 354 36.99 -10.50 37.73
C GLN A 354 36.12 -11.51 36.96
N ARG A 355 35.49 -12.47 37.66
CA ARG A 355 34.51 -13.39 37.06
C ARG A 355 33.31 -12.63 36.46
N ARG A 356 32.77 -11.64 37.17
CA ARG A 356 31.67 -10.79 36.69
C ARG A 356 32.07 -9.94 35.49
N GLN A 357 33.28 -9.38 35.48
CA GLN A 357 33.80 -8.64 34.31
C GLN A 357 34.00 -9.56 33.09
N ALA A 358 34.44 -10.81 33.28
CA ALA A 358 34.52 -11.81 32.21
C ALA A 358 33.13 -12.19 31.65
N GLN A 359 32.12 -12.32 32.51
CA GLN A 359 30.72 -12.55 32.10
C GLN A 359 30.18 -11.37 31.27
N LEU A 360 30.33 -10.14 31.78
CA LEU A 360 29.92 -8.93 31.08
C LEU A 360 30.67 -8.72 29.74
N LEU A 361 31.91 -9.22 29.61
CA LEU A 361 32.69 -9.18 28.37
C LEU A 361 32.10 -10.14 27.32
N SER A 362 31.73 -11.35 27.74
CA SER A 362 31.02 -12.32 26.90
C SER A 362 29.61 -11.83 26.51
N GLU A 363 28.88 -11.17 27.41
CA GLU A 363 27.60 -10.52 27.10
C GLU A 363 27.75 -9.41 26.05
N ALA A 364 28.73 -8.50 26.22
CA ALA A 364 29.01 -7.44 25.26
C ALA A 364 29.36 -7.98 23.87
N MET A 365 30.17 -9.05 23.79
CA MET A 365 30.50 -9.67 22.51
C MET A 365 29.29 -10.33 21.83
N ARG A 366 28.39 -10.96 22.59
CA ARG A 366 27.14 -11.51 22.06
C ARG A 366 26.26 -10.41 21.46
N VAL A 367 26.11 -9.27 22.16
CA VAL A 367 25.36 -8.10 21.65
C VAL A 367 25.96 -7.58 20.33
N LEU A 368 27.29 -7.49 20.24
CA LEU A 368 28.01 -7.09 19.01
C LEU A 368 27.82 -8.11 17.88
N ASP A 369 27.81 -9.42 18.18
CA ASP A 369 27.51 -10.47 17.21
C ASP A 369 26.07 -10.39 16.67
N SER A 370 25.11 -9.91 17.46
CA SER A 370 23.77 -9.61 16.95
C SER A 370 23.75 -8.40 16.01
N TYR A 371 24.50 -7.33 16.29
CA TYR A 371 24.67 -6.25 15.31
C TYR A 371 25.36 -6.74 14.03
N ARG A 372 26.33 -7.66 14.15
CA ARG A 372 27.02 -8.32 13.02
C ARG A 372 26.05 -9.14 12.15
N VAL A 373 25.15 -9.90 12.77
CA VAL A 373 24.10 -10.68 12.08
C VAL A 373 23.02 -9.79 11.47
N LEU A 374 22.51 -8.79 12.22
CA LEU A 374 21.34 -8.00 11.83
C LEU A 374 21.65 -6.85 10.87
N LEU A 375 22.64 -6.01 11.22
CA LEU A 375 22.98 -4.81 10.45
C LEU A 375 23.94 -5.15 9.31
N LEU A 376 24.96 -5.96 9.60
CA LEU A 376 26.06 -6.22 8.66
C LEU A 376 25.82 -7.47 7.80
N ARG A 377 24.82 -8.29 8.15
CA ARG A 377 24.47 -9.58 7.49
C ARG A 377 25.71 -10.48 7.33
N ARG A 378 26.53 -10.53 8.37
CA ARG A 378 27.69 -11.42 8.51
C ARG A 378 27.36 -12.54 9.51
N PRO A 379 28.02 -13.71 9.43
CA PRO A 379 27.93 -14.71 10.49
C PRO A 379 28.38 -14.13 11.84
N PRO A 380 27.83 -14.63 12.97
CA PRO A 380 28.32 -14.29 14.30
C PRO A 380 29.76 -14.79 14.49
N SER A 381 30.51 -14.14 15.37
CA SER A 381 31.96 -14.34 15.50
C SER A 381 32.33 -15.43 16.51
N PHE A 382 31.47 -15.70 17.50
CA PHE A 382 31.64 -16.79 18.47
C PHE A 382 30.62 -17.93 18.24
N MET A 383 31.12 -19.17 18.16
CA MET A 383 30.30 -20.36 17.87
C MET A 383 29.86 -21.10 19.16
N GLY A 384 28.59 -20.96 19.52
CA GLY A 384 27.94 -21.78 20.55
C GLY A 384 28.32 -21.47 22.01
N GLU A 385 27.59 -22.07 22.94
CA GLU A 385 27.73 -21.82 24.39
C GLU A 385 29.11 -22.17 24.97
N THR A 386 29.79 -23.18 24.42
CA THR A 386 31.08 -23.66 24.94
C THR A 386 32.29 -22.83 24.52
N ALA A 387 32.15 -21.90 23.57
CA ALA A 387 33.25 -21.03 23.11
C ALA A 387 33.53 -19.82 24.04
N LEU A 388 32.63 -19.55 24.99
CA LEU A 388 32.76 -18.45 25.97
C LEU A 388 32.70 -18.94 27.43
N ASP A 389 32.76 -20.26 27.64
CA ASP A 389 32.98 -20.89 28.94
C ASP A 389 34.51 -21.08 29.15
N PRO A 390 35.13 -20.47 30.19
CA PRO A 390 36.55 -20.60 30.48
C PRO A 390 37.06 -22.03 30.74
N HIS A 391 36.19 -23.05 30.81
CA HIS A 391 36.57 -24.41 31.20
C HIS A 391 36.31 -25.49 30.14
N THR A 392 35.61 -25.18 29.04
CA THR A 392 35.08 -26.21 28.11
C THR A 392 35.72 -26.25 26.70
N LEU A 393 36.81 -25.48 26.49
CA LEU A 393 37.59 -25.36 25.24
C LEU A 393 38.30 -26.64 24.71
N SER A 394 37.93 -27.85 25.14
CA SER A 394 38.70 -29.09 24.92
C SER A 394 38.13 -30.08 23.89
N ASN A 395 36.89 -29.93 23.42
CA ASN A 395 36.20 -30.96 22.62
C ASN A 395 35.39 -30.41 21.43
N MET A 396 36.04 -30.10 20.31
CA MET A 396 35.37 -29.63 19.08
C MET A 396 34.79 -30.74 18.17
N SER A 397 35.06 -32.03 18.43
CA SER A 397 34.98 -33.09 17.41
C SER A 397 33.74 -34.01 17.47
N ARG A 398 32.57 -33.56 17.97
CA ARG A 398 31.41 -34.45 18.20
C ARG A 398 30.00 -33.96 17.79
N PHE A 399 29.85 -32.77 17.19
CA PHE A 399 28.52 -32.18 16.92
C PHE A 399 28.13 -32.07 15.43
N GLN A 400 28.50 -33.06 14.61
CA GLN A 400 28.04 -33.19 13.20
C GLN A 400 26.76 -34.03 13.03
N SER A 401 26.12 -34.52 14.10
CA SER A 401 25.04 -35.53 14.02
C SER A 401 23.84 -35.26 14.95
N LEU A 402 23.18 -34.11 14.80
CA LEU A 402 21.86 -33.85 15.39
C LEU A 402 20.87 -33.36 14.32
N PRO A 403 19.67 -33.97 14.18
CA PRO A 403 18.66 -33.51 13.22
C PRO A 403 18.11 -32.11 13.54
N THR A 404 17.92 -31.29 12.51
CA THR A 404 17.49 -29.88 12.59
C THR A 404 16.13 -29.67 13.28
N GLY A 405 15.31 -30.72 13.42
CA GLY A 405 14.05 -30.67 14.17
C GLY A 405 14.21 -30.53 15.69
N GLY A 406 15.40 -30.79 16.26
CA GLY A 406 15.61 -30.74 17.72
C GLY A 406 15.61 -29.33 18.32
N LEU A 407 16.16 -28.34 17.61
CA LEU A 407 16.44 -27.00 18.15
C LEU A 407 15.20 -26.14 18.42
N ILE A 408 14.05 -26.47 17.82
CA ILE A 408 12.76 -25.82 18.11
C ILE A 408 11.98 -26.59 19.20
N ALA A 409 12.37 -27.84 19.49
CA ALA A 409 11.70 -28.73 20.45
C ALA A 409 12.31 -28.71 21.86
N THR A 410 13.56 -28.27 22.03
CA THR A 410 14.17 -28.08 23.36
C THR A 410 13.51 -26.94 24.14
N SER A 411 12.92 -25.94 23.47
CA SER A 411 12.12 -24.90 24.12
C SER A 411 10.65 -25.31 24.37
N SER A 412 10.26 -26.57 24.09
CA SER A 412 8.87 -27.04 24.23
C SER A 412 8.70 -28.21 25.21
N ARG A 413 9.70 -28.52 26.03
CA ARG A 413 9.54 -29.32 27.25
C ARG A 413 9.85 -28.44 28.46
N GLY A 414 8.86 -28.27 29.33
CA GLY A 414 8.99 -27.48 30.57
C GLY A 414 9.83 -28.17 31.63
N GLY A 415 11.14 -28.22 31.44
CA GLY A 415 12.11 -28.34 32.54
C GLY A 415 12.64 -26.96 32.92
N PRO A 416 12.96 -26.70 34.20
CA PRO A 416 13.62 -25.46 34.57
C PRO A 416 15.02 -25.39 33.93
N LEU A 417 15.33 -24.26 33.30
CA LEU A 417 16.72 -23.86 33.07
C LEU A 417 17.25 -23.31 34.40
N ASP A 418 17.59 -24.22 35.31
CA ASP A 418 18.18 -23.87 36.59
C ASP A 418 19.56 -23.24 36.42
N HIS A 419 19.86 -22.29 37.31
CA HIS A 419 21.16 -21.66 37.50
C HIS A 419 21.75 -20.84 36.34
N HIS A 420 21.15 -19.69 36.05
CA HIS A 420 21.89 -18.42 36.15
C HIS A 420 20.95 -17.28 36.60
N PRO A 421 21.44 -16.29 37.39
CA PRO A 421 20.62 -15.15 37.81
C PRO A 421 20.29 -14.23 36.62
N PRO A 422 19.19 -13.45 36.69
CA PRO A 422 18.79 -12.59 35.58
C PRO A 422 19.77 -11.43 35.36
N THR A 423 20.64 -11.58 34.37
CA THR A 423 21.41 -10.50 33.73
C THR A 423 20.46 -9.45 33.18
N ALA A 424 20.82 -8.17 33.36
CA ALA A 424 19.85 -7.17 33.80
C ALA A 424 18.86 -6.65 32.72
N THR A 425 18.91 -7.13 31.49
CA THR A 425 18.13 -6.54 30.37
C THR A 425 17.32 -7.55 29.55
N GLY A 426 17.65 -8.84 29.59
CA GLY A 426 17.00 -9.89 28.77
C GLY A 426 17.29 -9.79 27.26
N MET A 427 18.04 -8.77 26.82
CA MET A 427 18.51 -8.63 25.44
C MET A 427 19.43 -9.79 25.07
N ASP A 428 20.27 -10.20 26.01
CA ASP A 428 21.18 -11.34 25.98
C ASP A 428 20.50 -12.65 25.51
N HIS A 429 19.25 -12.89 25.90
CA HIS A 429 18.46 -14.03 25.40
C HIS A 429 18.04 -13.87 23.93
N LEU A 430 17.58 -12.68 23.52
CA LEU A 430 17.21 -12.39 22.12
C LEU A 430 18.42 -12.50 21.18
N VAL A 431 19.54 -11.97 21.66
CA VAL A 431 20.85 -11.96 21.02
C VAL A 431 21.32 -13.38 20.69
N MET A 432 21.28 -14.29 21.67
CA MET A 432 21.62 -15.71 21.43
C MET A 432 20.68 -16.35 20.39
N VAL A 433 19.37 -16.06 20.49
CA VAL A 433 18.35 -16.57 19.57
C VAL A 433 18.58 -16.11 18.12
N ILE A 434 18.99 -14.85 17.91
CA ILE A 434 19.33 -14.31 16.59
C ILE A 434 20.56 -15.02 16.01
N CYS A 435 21.62 -15.19 16.82
CA CYS A 435 22.86 -15.83 16.39
C CYS A 435 22.66 -17.33 16.07
N TYR A 436 21.90 -18.06 16.90
CA TYR A 436 21.50 -19.44 16.62
C TYR A 436 20.61 -19.55 15.36
N SER A 437 19.76 -18.56 15.08
CA SER A 437 18.93 -18.55 13.86
C SER A 437 19.75 -18.39 12.56
N TRP A 438 20.95 -17.80 12.63
CA TRP A 438 21.93 -17.88 11.53
C TRP A 438 22.52 -19.29 11.45
N MET A 439 23.07 -19.80 12.56
CA MET A 439 23.83 -21.06 12.58
C MET A 439 23.00 -22.31 12.29
N ALA A 440 21.68 -22.28 12.49
CA ALA A 440 20.79 -23.39 12.17
C ALA A 440 20.69 -23.65 10.64
N SER A 441 21.18 -22.74 9.81
CA SER A 441 21.23 -22.91 8.35
C SER A 441 22.38 -23.81 7.92
N PRO A 442 22.13 -25.01 7.36
CA PRO A 442 23.22 -25.87 6.90
C PRO A 442 23.88 -25.23 5.67
N GLN A 443 25.17 -24.90 5.78
CA GLN A 443 26.04 -24.68 4.64
C GLN A 443 26.93 -25.93 4.49
N ASN A 444 26.72 -26.66 3.40
CA ASN A 444 27.38 -27.90 3.01
C ASN A 444 27.45 -29.04 4.06
N THR A 445 26.42 -29.89 4.05
CA THR A 445 26.61 -31.34 4.11
C THR A 445 25.77 -31.98 3.02
N GLU A 446 26.39 -32.76 2.14
CA GLU A 446 25.71 -33.36 0.97
C GLU A 446 24.60 -34.34 1.39
N ASN A 447 23.60 -34.52 0.51
CA ASN A 447 22.53 -35.52 0.63
C ASN A 447 21.57 -35.40 1.84
N SER A 448 20.98 -34.23 2.07
CA SER A 448 19.60 -34.18 2.62
C SER A 448 18.78 -33.02 2.06
N THR A 449 17.50 -33.27 1.77
CA THR A 449 16.56 -32.26 1.25
C THR A 449 15.97 -31.40 2.37
N TYR A 450 16.81 -30.56 2.99
CA TYR A 450 16.39 -29.60 4.00
C TYR A 450 16.75 -28.16 3.62
N THR A 451 15.72 -27.31 3.66
CA THR A 451 15.81 -25.88 3.34
C THR A 451 16.73 -25.14 4.32
N PRO A 452 17.60 -24.22 3.87
CA PRO A 452 18.40 -23.40 4.77
C PRO A 452 17.52 -22.59 5.74
N LEU A 453 17.84 -22.66 7.04
CA LEU A 453 17.13 -21.95 8.10
C LEU A 453 17.52 -20.48 8.24
N TRP A 454 18.49 -19.96 7.47
CA TRP A 454 18.69 -18.51 7.37
C TRP A 454 17.70 -17.88 6.38
N ARG A 455 16.42 -17.97 6.72
CA ARG A 455 15.35 -17.15 6.15
C ARG A 455 14.97 -16.07 7.15
N LEU A 456 14.65 -14.89 6.64
CA LEU A 456 14.29 -13.72 7.46
C LEU A 456 13.13 -14.09 8.40
N GLU A 457 12.16 -14.83 7.86
CA GLU A 457 10.97 -15.36 8.51
C GLU A 457 11.25 -16.20 9.77
N PHE A 458 12.41 -16.86 9.88
CA PHE A 458 12.78 -17.60 11.10
C PHE A 458 13.33 -16.68 12.19
N VAL A 459 14.17 -15.70 11.83
CA VAL A 459 14.65 -14.68 12.78
C VAL A 459 13.46 -13.84 13.28
N GLU A 460 12.53 -13.50 12.38
CA GLU A 460 11.25 -12.87 12.73
C GLU A 460 10.43 -13.71 13.71
N LEU A 461 10.18 -14.99 13.41
CA LEU A 461 9.43 -15.88 14.29
C LEU A 461 10.09 -16.02 15.67
N ALA A 462 11.41 -15.94 15.73
CA ALA A 462 12.17 -16.04 16.97
C ALA A 462 12.13 -14.74 17.80
N LEU A 463 12.19 -13.57 17.16
CA LEU A 463 11.88 -12.26 17.76
C LEU A 463 10.45 -12.21 18.33
N ASP A 464 9.47 -12.62 17.51
CA ASP A 464 8.05 -12.70 17.86
C ASP A 464 7.78 -13.67 19.01
N ARG A 465 8.62 -14.70 19.20
CA ARG A 465 8.56 -15.61 20.35
C ARG A 465 9.23 -15.01 21.58
N TRP A 466 10.43 -14.42 21.45
CA TRP A 466 11.12 -13.78 22.57
C TRP A 466 10.24 -12.72 23.24
N ILE A 467 9.68 -11.79 22.46
CA ILE A 467 8.83 -10.70 22.99
C ILE A 467 7.58 -11.26 23.71
N ARG A 468 7.01 -12.38 23.22
CA ARG A 468 5.91 -13.10 23.88
C ARG A 468 6.35 -13.84 25.15
N THR A 469 7.57 -14.38 25.20
CA THR A 469 8.08 -14.99 26.45
C THR A 469 8.33 -13.98 27.56
N GLN A 470 8.69 -12.73 27.22
CA GLN A 470 8.78 -11.65 28.22
C GLN A 470 7.39 -11.24 28.75
N THR A 471 6.32 -11.30 27.95
CA THR A 471 4.95 -11.04 28.43
C THR A 471 4.27 -12.23 29.13
N THR A 472 4.85 -13.44 29.09
CA THR A 472 4.19 -14.68 29.57
C THR A 472 4.95 -15.49 30.61
N ARG A 473 6.13 -15.04 31.09
CA ARG A 473 6.78 -15.67 32.25
C ARG A 473 5.91 -15.51 33.51
N THR A 474 5.44 -16.63 34.05
CA THR A 474 4.45 -16.72 35.12
C THR A 474 5.04 -16.58 36.54
N GLU A 475 4.15 -16.54 37.54
CA GLU A 475 4.41 -16.70 38.98
C GLU A 475 4.97 -15.52 39.79
N THR A 476 5.21 -14.35 39.18
CA THR A 476 5.35 -13.08 39.93
C THR A 476 4.46 -11.97 39.35
N PRO A 477 4.13 -10.91 40.13
CA PRO A 477 3.29 -9.81 39.64
C PRO A 477 3.88 -9.21 38.36
N GLN A 478 3.03 -9.03 37.34
CA GLN A 478 3.44 -8.67 35.98
C GLN A 478 4.38 -7.46 35.98
N ARG A 479 5.67 -7.72 35.73
CA ARG A 479 6.61 -6.66 35.41
C ARG A 479 6.25 -6.17 33.99
N PRO A 480 5.90 -4.88 33.78
CA PRO A 480 5.66 -4.37 32.45
C PRO A 480 6.95 -4.52 31.63
N LEU A 481 6.83 -4.75 30.32
CA LEU A 481 8.00 -4.78 29.44
C LEU A 481 8.77 -3.47 29.56
N GLU A 482 10.08 -3.56 29.69
CA GLU A 482 10.90 -2.36 29.70
C GLU A 482 10.90 -1.72 28.32
N VAL A 483 10.82 -0.40 28.27
CA VAL A 483 10.73 0.33 26.99
C VAL A 483 11.98 0.09 26.12
N SER A 484 13.13 -0.13 26.75
CA SER A 484 14.38 -0.63 26.14
C SER A 484 14.16 -1.91 25.30
N GLN A 485 13.44 -2.89 25.85
CA GLN A 485 13.17 -4.18 25.21
C GLN A 485 12.20 -4.04 24.02
N MET A 486 11.18 -3.19 24.16
CA MET A 486 10.26 -2.88 23.06
C MET A 486 10.98 -2.15 21.92
N LEU A 487 11.73 -1.09 22.25
CA LEU A 487 12.52 -0.34 21.27
C LEU A 487 13.52 -1.25 20.55
N LEU A 488 14.21 -2.16 21.25
CA LEU A 488 15.12 -3.12 20.64
C LEU A 488 14.41 -4.07 19.65
N TYR A 489 13.26 -4.63 20.03
CA TYR A 489 12.45 -5.49 19.14
C TYR A 489 12.05 -4.76 17.86
N HIS A 490 11.55 -3.53 17.99
CA HIS A 490 11.19 -2.74 16.81
C HIS A 490 12.43 -2.36 15.98
N LEU A 491 13.52 -1.88 16.59
CA LEU A 491 14.77 -1.51 15.88
C LEU A 491 15.38 -2.71 15.13
N THR A 492 15.33 -3.90 15.74
CA THR A 492 15.78 -5.14 15.10
C THR A 492 14.96 -5.48 13.87
N LYS A 493 13.63 -5.37 13.94
CA LYS A 493 12.74 -5.58 12.79
C LYS A 493 12.88 -4.48 11.72
N VAL A 494 13.15 -3.22 12.09
CA VAL A 494 13.57 -2.20 11.11
C VAL A 494 14.86 -2.64 10.40
N SER A 495 15.87 -3.06 11.15
CA SER A 495 17.19 -3.45 10.62
C SER A 495 17.12 -4.64 9.65
N LEU A 496 16.43 -5.72 10.04
CA LEU A 496 16.21 -6.91 9.23
C LEU A 496 15.58 -6.58 7.86
N HIS A 497 14.56 -5.71 7.87
CA HIS A 497 13.74 -5.41 6.70
C HIS A 497 14.15 -4.15 5.92
N SER A 498 15.09 -3.35 6.42
CA SER A 498 15.54 -2.10 5.75
C SER A 498 16.57 -2.31 4.63
N ASN A 499 17.02 -3.54 4.40
CA ASN A 499 17.97 -3.89 3.35
C ASN A 499 19.21 -2.98 3.32
N LEU A 500 19.77 -2.68 4.49
CA LEU A 500 20.88 -1.74 4.71
C LEU A 500 22.08 -1.94 3.77
N SER A 501 22.35 -3.18 3.35
CA SER A 501 23.37 -3.55 2.35
C SER A 501 23.11 -3.04 0.91
N HIS A 502 21.94 -2.47 0.62
CA HIS A 502 21.69 -1.63 -0.56
C HIS A 502 21.77 -0.14 -0.23
N LEU A 503 21.21 0.30 0.89
CA LEU A 503 21.25 1.72 1.29
C LEU A 503 22.69 2.21 1.54
N GLN A 504 23.58 1.38 2.08
CA GLN A 504 25.02 1.70 2.23
C GLN A 504 25.76 1.82 0.88
N ARG A 505 25.21 1.28 -0.21
CA ARG A 505 25.75 1.50 -1.57
C ARG A 505 25.37 2.87 -2.15
N LEU A 506 24.45 3.61 -1.54
CA LEU A 506 24.21 5.05 -1.78
C LEU A 506 25.30 5.95 -1.13
N THR A 507 26.48 5.42 -0.81
CA THR A 507 27.61 6.24 -0.36
C THR A 507 28.10 7.15 -1.50
N PRO A 508 28.80 8.28 -1.23
CA PRO A 508 28.95 9.39 -2.19
C PRO A 508 29.44 9.07 -3.61
N ALA A 509 30.19 7.98 -3.80
CA ALA A 509 30.56 7.49 -5.12
C ALA A 509 29.35 7.14 -6.01
N ALA A 510 28.22 6.70 -5.43
CA ALA A 510 26.98 6.47 -6.16
C ALA A 510 26.26 7.78 -6.56
N LEU A 511 26.40 8.87 -5.78
CA LEU A 511 25.93 10.19 -6.24
C LEU A 511 26.76 10.70 -7.42
N GLN A 512 28.09 10.49 -7.41
CA GLN A 512 28.91 10.76 -8.60
C GLN A 512 28.56 9.84 -9.77
N ALA A 513 28.25 8.56 -9.53
CA ALA A 513 27.78 7.64 -10.56
C ALA A 513 26.41 8.04 -11.15
N MET A 514 25.49 8.65 -10.38
CA MET A 514 24.23 9.19 -10.92
C MET A 514 24.42 10.33 -11.92
N VAL A 515 25.59 11.00 -11.94
CA VAL A 515 25.96 11.96 -12.99
C VAL A 515 26.41 11.24 -14.28
N SER A 516 27.02 10.06 -14.16
CA SER A 516 27.38 9.18 -15.28
C SER A 516 26.27 8.15 -15.54
N ARG A 517 25.26 8.56 -16.32
CA ARG A 517 23.93 7.94 -16.55
C ARG A 517 23.76 6.41 -16.68
N LYS A 518 24.80 5.57 -16.68
CA LYS A 518 24.66 4.10 -16.80
C LYS A 518 24.57 3.35 -15.46
N ASP A 519 25.26 3.79 -14.41
CA ASP A 519 25.36 3.04 -13.15
C ASP A 519 24.39 3.55 -12.06
N GLY A 520 23.78 4.72 -12.25
CA GLY A 520 22.84 5.32 -11.29
C GLY A 520 21.48 4.62 -11.21
N ASP A 521 20.95 4.18 -12.36
CA ASP A 521 19.58 3.64 -12.46
C ASP A 521 19.43 2.29 -11.75
N ASP A 522 20.39 1.38 -11.88
CA ASP A 522 20.34 0.04 -11.27
C ASP A 522 20.31 0.11 -9.70
N ILE A 523 20.93 1.16 -9.14
CA ILE A 523 20.87 1.46 -7.70
C ILE A 523 19.52 2.10 -7.34
N LEU A 524 19.04 3.05 -8.13
CA LEU A 524 17.73 3.69 -7.94
C LEU A 524 16.57 2.69 -8.03
N ASP A 525 16.62 1.76 -8.97
CA ASP A 525 15.63 0.69 -9.14
C ASP A 525 15.76 -0.38 -8.06
N SER A 526 16.97 -0.68 -7.57
CA SER A 526 17.14 -1.49 -6.35
C SER A 526 16.52 -0.84 -5.11
N VAL A 527 16.56 0.49 -5.00
CA VAL A 527 15.92 1.25 -3.90
C VAL A 527 14.40 1.34 -4.09
N ARG A 528 13.91 1.57 -5.33
CA ARG A 528 12.47 1.55 -5.68
C ARG A 528 11.87 0.16 -5.43
N ALA A 529 12.54 -0.90 -5.86
CA ALA A 529 12.13 -2.28 -5.63
C ALA A 529 12.10 -2.61 -4.13
N TRP A 530 13.06 -2.11 -3.33
CA TRP A 530 12.97 -2.25 -1.88
C TRP A 530 11.79 -1.46 -1.28
N ARG A 531 11.61 -0.18 -1.65
CA ARG A 531 10.48 0.68 -1.23
C ARG A 531 9.12 0.05 -1.55
N ASN A 532 9.02 -0.62 -2.70
CA ASN A 532 7.79 -1.27 -3.16
C ASN A 532 7.65 -2.71 -2.64
N SER A 533 8.59 -3.21 -1.82
CA SER A 533 8.55 -4.56 -1.25
C SER A 533 7.88 -4.60 0.12
N ARG A 534 7.37 -5.79 0.49
CA ARG A 534 6.89 -6.10 1.86
C ARG A 534 7.88 -5.70 2.97
N HIS A 535 9.17 -5.66 2.67
CA HIS A 535 10.21 -5.35 3.65
C HIS A 535 10.24 -3.84 3.98
N PHE A 536 10.01 -2.94 3.03
CA PHE A 536 9.81 -1.51 3.34
C PHE A 536 8.60 -1.30 4.25
N THR A 537 7.46 -1.92 3.95
CA THR A 537 6.24 -1.80 4.76
C THR A 537 6.45 -2.25 6.21
N ILE A 538 7.14 -3.38 6.42
CA ILE A 538 7.47 -3.87 7.76
C ILE A 538 8.45 -2.91 8.47
N ALA A 539 9.54 -2.51 7.82
CA ALA A 539 10.51 -1.57 8.40
C ALA A 539 9.85 -0.22 8.77
N HIS A 540 9.01 0.33 7.90
CA HIS A 540 8.28 1.58 8.13
C HIS A 540 7.28 1.45 9.30
N TRP A 541 6.58 0.32 9.43
CA TRP A 541 5.69 0.09 10.59
C TRP A 541 6.46 0.04 11.91
N HIS A 542 7.55 -0.74 11.99
CA HIS A 542 8.36 -0.79 13.21
C HIS A 542 9.04 0.57 13.52
N ALA A 543 9.42 1.35 12.51
CA ALA A 543 9.92 2.71 12.69
C ALA A 543 8.87 3.68 13.25
N LYS A 544 7.62 3.64 12.73
CA LYS A 544 6.52 4.44 13.30
C LYS A 544 6.16 4.02 14.73
N ALA A 545 6.28 2.74 15.08
CA ALA A 545 6.11 2.27 16.44
C ALA A 545 7.17 2.84 17.42
N ILE A 546 8.44 2.91 17.00
CA ILE A 546 9.54 3.54 17.80
C ILE A 546 9.27 5.02 18.09
N LEU A 547 8.65 5.75 17.15
CA LEU A 547 8.28 7.16 17.37
C LEU A 547 7.13 7.28 18.40
N GLY A 548 6.10 6.43 18.32
CA GLY A 548 5.00 6.40 19.31
C GLY A 548 5.47 6.01 20.72
N ILE A 549 6.19 4.88 20.82
CA ILE A 549 7.42 4.73 21.60
C ILE A 549 7.89 5.92 22.47
N ARG A 550 8.75 6.71 21.84
CA ARG A 550 9.40 7.88 22.39
C ARG A 550 8.43 8.95 22.89
N MET A 551 7.38 9.26 22.14
CA MET A 551 6.37 10.25 22.54
C MET A 551 5.64 9.83 23.83
N ALA A 552 5.45 8.53 24.06
CA ALA A 552 4.89 8.01 25.30
C ALA A 552 5.86 8.12 26.50
N GLN A 553 7.18 8.04 26.30
CA GLN A 553 8.16 8.27 27.37
C GLN A 553 8.27 9.75 27.73
N GLU A 554 8.32 10.63 26.74
CA GLU A 554 8.40 12.09 26.94
C GLU A 554 7.16 12.64 27.68
N ALA A 555 6.01 11.95 27.60
CA ALA A 555 4.80 12.25 28.36
C ALA A 555 4.75 11.66 29.79
N VAL A 556 5.73 10.86 30.22
CA VAL A 556 5.73 10.09 31.49
C VAL A 556 6.93 10.43 32.39
N ALA A 557 7.81 11.35 31.98
CA ALA A 557 8.94 11.81 32.78
C ALA A 557 8.48 12.45 34.12
N PRO A 558 8.90 11.93 35.29
CA PRO A 558 8.43 12.44 36.58
C PRO A 558 9.13 13.74 36.97
N SER A 559 8.35 14.82 37.14
CA SER A 559 8.82 16.06 37.74
C SER A 559 9.08 15.87 39.24
N TYR A 560 10.35 15.82 39.64
CA TYR A 560 10.73 15.88 41.06
C TYR A 560 10.54 17.31 41.61
N PRO A 561 10.06 17.46 42.86
CA PRO A 561 9.74 18.77 43.44
C PRO A 561 10.92 19.40 44.20
N ASP A 562 10.86 20.72 44.33
CA ASP A 562 11.53 21.51 45.40
C ASP A 562 10.54 22.63 45.82
N PRO A 563 10.70 23.34 46.97
CA PRO A 563 9.55 23.55 47.85
C PRO A 563 8.91 24.93 47.72
N GLY A 564 7.66 25.03 48.20
CA GLY A 564 7.00 26.33 48.42
C GLY A 564 7.53 27.07 49.67
N PRO A 565 6.84 28.14 50.13
CA PRO A 565 5.50 28.57 49.73
C PRO A 565 5.34 30.08 49.44
N SER A 566 4.15 30.49 48.94
CA SER A 566 3.21 31.41 49.62
C SER A 566 2.41 32.39 48.71
N ILE A 567 1.26 32.84 49.23
CA ILE A 567 0.47 34.05 48.88
C ILE A 567 -0.26 34.09 47.51
N GLN A 568 -1.54 33.67 47.59
CA GLN A 568 -2.77 34.34 47.13
C GLN A 568 -2.78 35.31 45.92
N ALA A 569 -3.72 34.98 44.99
CA ALA A 569 -4.63 35.87 44.25
C ALA A 569 -4.07 36.94 43.27
N PHE A 570 -4.49 36.85 41.99
CA PHE A 570 -5.49 37.76 41.40
C PHE A 570 -5.86 37.32 39.96
N SER A 571 -7.08 37.64 39.53
CA SER A 571 -7.54 37.65 38.13
C SER A 571 -8.32 38.94 37.89
N PRO A 572 -8.51 39.43 36.65
CA PRO A 572 -7.82 39.12 35.38
C PRO A 572 -7.17 40.37 34.76
N ILE A 573 -6.61 40.27 33.55
CA ILE A 573 -6.61 41.35 32.51
C ILE A 573 -6.25 40.72 31.14
N VAL A 574 -6.72 41.34 30.05
CA VAL A 574 -6.57 40.87 28.67
C VAL A 574 -5.62 41.77 27.88
N SER A 575 -4.71 41.17 27.09
CA SER A 575 -4.14 41.78 25.89
C SER A 575 -3.57 40.71 24.95
N GLU A 576 -3.96 40.76 23.68
CA GLU A 576 -3.35 40.03 22.56
C GLU A 576 -1.95 40.67 22.24
N ASP A 577 -1.09 40.19 21.33
CA ASP A 577 -1.39 39.59 20.02
C ASP A 577 -0.13 38.95 19.33
N LYS A 578 -0.37 38.20 18.25
CA LYS A 578 0.53 37.83 17.14
C LYS A 578 1.81 37.03 17.43
N ARG A 579 1.70 35.71 17.23
CA ARG A 579 2.54 34.99 16.24
C ARG A 579 1.65 34.22 15.27
N LEU A 580 2.12 34.02 14.05
CA LEU A 580 1.33 33.49 12.92
C LEU A 580 1.14 31.97 13.02
N ASN A 581 -0.12 31.53 12.92
CA ASN A 581 -0.51 30.13 12.77
C ASN A 581 -0.81 29.82 11.30
N PHE A 582 -0.36 28.66 10.83
CA PHE A 582 -1.11 27.87 9.86
C PHE A 582 -1.48 26.55 10.54
N ASN A 583 -2.63 26.54 11.21
CA ASN A 583 -3.10 25.41 12.00
C ASN A 583 -3.76 24.35 11.11
N TYR A 584 -3.22 23.13 11.12
CA TYR A 584 -4.09 21.96 11.08
C TYR A 584 -4.60 21.71 12.50
N PRO A 585 -5.92 21.66 12.76
CA PRO A 585 -6.44 21.43 14.10
C PRO A 585 -6.13 19.99 14.56
N PRO A 586 -5.50 19.79 15.72
CA PRO A 586 -5.34 18.45 16.28
C PRO A 586 -6.71 17.91 16.71
N ALA A 587 -7.03 16.69 16.29
CA ALA A 587 -8.22 15.98 16.75
C ALA A 587 -8.08 15.58 18.23
N HIS A 588 -8.37 16.51 19.15
CA HIS A 588 -8.22 16.37 20.61
C HIS A 588 -9.27 15.42 21.24
N MET A 589 -9.29 14.16 20.81
CA MET A 589 -10.15 13.13 21.39
C MET A 589 -9.65 12.73 22.80
N LYS A 590 -10.25 13.33 23.84
CA LYS A 590 -9.98 13.02 25.24
C LYS A 590 -10.31 11.56 25.58
N MET A 591 -9.28 10.76 25.85
CA MET A 591 -9.41 9.36 26.32
C MET A 591 -9.89 9.27 27.78
N SER A 592 -11.16 9.56 28.05
CA SER A 592 -11.78 9.27 29.36
C SER A 592 -13.31 9.11 29.38
N LYS A 593 -13.99 8.97 28.23
CA LYS A 593 -15.45 8.77 28.19
C LYS A 593 -15.77 7.29 27.92
N ALA A 594 -16.19 6.56 28.96
CA ALA A 594 -16.74 5.23 28.78
C ALA A 594 -18.05 5.34 27.97
N TYR A 595 -18.12 4.68 26.81
CA TYR A 595 -19.32 4.69 25.98
C TYR A 595 -20.47 4.02 26.71
N ARG A 596 -21.63 4.67 26.71
CA ARG A 596 -22.84 4.17 27.35
C ARG A 596 -23.32 2.91 26.64
N ASP A 597 -23.68 1.86 27.38
CA ASP A 597 -24.50 0.81 26.77
C ASP A 597 -25.92 1.35 26.56
N ILE A 598 -26.32 1.38 25.28
CA ILE A 598 -27.62 1.84 24.79
C ILE A 598 -28.32 0.72 24.01
N ARG A 599 -27.81 -0.52 24.12
CA ARG A 599 -28.40 -1.69 23.48
C ARG A 599 -29.85 -1.87 23.92
N ARG A 600 -30.72 -2.18 22.96
CA ARG A 600 -32.09 -2.66 23.22
C ARG A 600 -32.28 -4.03 22.59
N VAL A 601 -33.26 -4.79 23.08
CA VAL A 601 -33.63 -6.10 22.52
C VAL A 601 -35.15 -6.19 22.48
N ASP A 602 -35.69 -6.50 21.30
CA ASP A 602 -37.10 -6.83 21.09
C ASP A 602 -37.19 -8.24 20.49
N GLU A 603 -37.84 -9.15 21.24
CA GLU A 603 -38.07 -10.54 20.82
C GLU A 603 -39.54 -10.79 20.41
N LYS A 604 -40.38 -9.75 20.40
CA LYS A 604 -41.84 -9.87 20.37
C LYS A 604 -42.49 -9.15 19.20
N SER A 605 -42.08 -7.93 18.87
CA SER A 605 -42.80 -7.06 17.92
C SER A 605 -42.60 -7.42 16.45
N PHE A 606 -41.61 -8.26 16.13
CA PHE A 606 -41.21 -8.63 14.77
C PHE A 606 -41.10 -10.17 14.66
N ASP A 607 -41.03 -10.74 13.46
CA ASP A 607 -40.84 -12.19 13.27
C ASP A 607 -39.46 -12.71 13.69
N TYR A 608 -38.48 -11.81 13.74
CA TYR A 608 -37.12 -12.02 14.22
C TYR A 608 -36.91 -11.38 15.60
N VAL A 609 -35.84 -11.78 16.29
CA VAL A 609 -35.28 -10.98 17.39
C VAL A 609 -34.47 -9.83 16.80
N PHE A 610 -34.74 -8.63 17.28
CA PHE A 610 -34.03 -7.40 16.94
C PHE A 610 -33.20 -6.92 18.14
N GLU A 611 -31.90 -6.74 17.95
CA GLU A 611 -31.00 -6.14 18.94
C GLU A 611 -30.47 -4.81 18.39
N GLU A 612 -30.96 -3.70 18.94
CA GLU A 612 -30.64 -2.33 18.52
C GLU A 612 -29.33 -1.86 19.17
N ASN A 613 -28.49 -1.09 18.46
CA ASN A 613 -27.32 -0.36 18.99
C ASN A 613 -26.28 -1.20 19.76
N VAL A 614 -26.10 -2.47 19.39
CA VAL A 614 -25.09 -3.36 19.97
C VAL A 614 -23.68 -2.79 19.72
N SER A 615 -22.84 -2.74 20.76
CA SER A 615 -21.46 -2.27 20.66
C SER A 615 -20.50 -3.34 20.15
N VAL A 616 -19.79 -3.02 19.07
CA VAL A 616 -18.53 -3.67 18.69
C VAL A 616 -17.38 -2.80 19.20
N VAL A 617 -16.55 -3.34 20.09
CA VAL A 617 -15.32 -2.66 20.54
C VAL A 617 -14.21 -2.91 19.52
N LEU A 618 -13.57 -1.85 19.05
CA LEU A 618 -12.47 -1.94 18.08
C LEU A 618 -11.19 -2.44 18.77
N LYS A 619 -10.44 -3.33 18.12
CA LYS A 619 -9.24 -3.98 18.69
C LYS A 619 -8.07 -3.03 18.91
N ASP A 620 -8.06 -1.88 18.24
CA ASP A 620 -7.09 -0.82 18.49
C ASP A 620 -7.39 0.00 19.77
N GLY A 621 -8.54 -0.24 20.41
CA GLY A 621 -9.00 0.45 21.62
C GLY A 621 -9.51 1.87 21.39
N LYS A 622 -9.56 2.37 20.14
CA LYS A 622 -9.83 3.78 19.83
C LYS A 622 -11.28 4.05 19.44
N GLY A 623 -12.22 3.33 20.04
CA GLY A 623 -13.65 3.58 19.86
C GLY A 623 -14.51 2.33 19.80
N ILE A 624 -15.77 2.53 19.41
CA ILE A 624 -16.75 1.48 19.17
C ILE A 624 -17.45 1.73 17.83
N VAL A 625 -17.99 0.65 17.26
CA VAL A 625 -19.01 0.69 16.20
C VAL A 625 -20.34 0.24 16.79
N ARG A 626 -21.45 0.84 16.36
CA ARG A 626 -22.81 0.39 16.67
C ARG A 626 -23.37 -0.42 15.51
N CYS A 627 -23.99 -1.55 15.83
CA CYS A 627 -24.73 -2.34 14.86
C CYS A 627 -26.11 -2.75 15.37
N ASN A 628 -27.02 -2.94 14.43
CA ASN A 628 -28.28 -3.64 14.64
C ASN A 628 -28.08 -5.11 14.28
N VAL A 629 -28.60 -6.02 15.11
CA VAL A 629 -28.61 -7.46 14.85
C VAL A 629 -30.04 -7.92 14.66
N TYR A 630 -30.28 -8.68 13.60
CA TYR A 630 -31.56 -9.33 13.30
C TYR A 630 -31.31 -10.84 13.21
N ARG A 631 -31.97 -11.64 14.04
CA ARG A 631 -31.76 -13.10 14.08
C ARG A 631 -33.07 -13.87 14.23
N PRO A 632 -33.17 -15.12 13.73
CA PRO A 632 -34.35 -15.95 13.94
C PRO A 632 -34.67 -16.14 15.43
N LYS A 633 -35.95 -16.40 15.75
CA LYS A 633 -36.44 -16.54 17.14
C LYS A 633 -36.01 -17.83 17.84
N SER A 634 -35.59 -18.85 17.11
CA SER A 634 -35.05 -20.07 17.70
C SER A 634 -33.68 -19.77 18.33
N GLN A 635 -33.53 -20.11 19.62
CA GLN A 635 -32.29 -19.89 20.38
C GLN A 635 -31.39 -21.14 20.45
N SER A 636 -31.84 -22.27 19.88
CA SER A 636 -31.12 -23.56 19.94
C SER A 636 -30.15 -23.80 18.77
N GLU A 637 -30.12 -22.89 17.79
CA GLU A 637 -29.36 -23.03 16.54
C GLU A 637 -28.30 -21.93 16.40
N LYS A 638 -27.34 -22.15 15.50
CA LYS A 638 -26.27 -21.20 15.16
C LYS A 638 -26.39 -20.81 13.69
N TYR A 639 -26.54 -19.52 13.44
CA TYR A 639 -26.86 -19.01 12.11
C TYR A 639 -25.62 -18.53 11.34
N PRO A 640 -25.56 -18.74 10.01
CA PRO A 640 -24.68 -17.94 9.15
C PRO A 640 -25.09 -16.47 9.21
N VAL A 641 -24.12 -15.56 9.10
CA VAL A 641 -24.33 -14.13 9.31
C VAL A 641 -24.06 -13.34 8.03
N LEU A 642 -25.01 -12.51 7.61
CA LEU A 642 -24.81 -11.50 6.57
C LEU A 642 -24.45 -10.18 7.27
N VAL A 643 -23.37 -9.53 6.83
CA VAL A 643 -22.90 -8.27 7.45
C VAL A 643 -22.84 -7.14 6.42
N THR A 644 -23.41 -5.99 6.77
CA THR A 644 -23.23 -4.70 6.07
C THR A 644 -22.62 -3.66 7.00
N TYR A 645 -21.78 -2.79 6.44
CA TYR A 645 -21.07 -1.71 7.14
C TYR A 645 -20.92 -0.52 6.18
N GLY A 646 -21.41 0.65 6.57
CA GLY A 646 -21.42 1.83 5.69
C GLY A 646 -22.08 3.07 6.30
N PRO A 647 -22.12 4.20 5.58
CA PRO A 647 -22.35 5.52 6.18
C PRO A 647 -23.80 6.00 6.12
N TYR A 648 -24.71 5.22 5.52
CA TYR A 648 -26.08 5.67 5.22
C TYR A 648 -27.06 5.63 6.40
N GLY A 649 -26.59 5.22 7.59
CA GLY A 649 -27.39 5.12 8.80
C GLY A 649 -28.22 3.84 8.86
N LYS A 650 -27.84 2.91 9.73
CA LYS A 650 -28.47 1.58 9.89
C LYS A 650 -29.97 1.61 10.23
N ASP A 651 -30.44 2.74 10.76
CA ASP A 651 -31.81 3.01 11.19
C ASP A 651 -32.63 3.84 10.16
N VAL A 652 -32.05 4.18 9.01
CA VAL A 652 -32.77 4.88 7.93
C VAL A 652 -33.61 3.87 7.16
N HIS A 653 -34.94 3.96 7.28
CA HIS A 653 -35.86 3.05 6.60
C HIS A 653 -35.98 3.36 5.10
N TYR A 654 -35.99 2.32 4.26
CA TYR A 654 -36.02 2.43 2.79
C TYR A 654 -37.17 3.32 2.31
N SER A 655 -38.40 3.08 2.79
CA SER A 655 -39.58 3.89 2.43
C SER A 655 -39.51 5.38 2.77
N VAL A 656 -38.57 5.79 3.62
CA VAL A 656 -38.28 7.21 3.92
C VAL A 656 -37.17 7.75 3.01
N PHE A 657 -36.13 6.93 2.76
CA PHE A 657 -35.00 7.31 1.91
C PHE A 657 -35.37 7.43 0.43
N HIS A 658 -36.23 6.54 -0.09
CA HIS A 658 -36.66 6.51 -1.49
C HIS A 658 -38.05 5.85 -1.65
N ALA A 659 -39.11 6.57 -1.26
CA ALA A 659 -40.48 6.03 -1.18
C ALA A 659 -41.03 5.40 -2.49
N SER A 660 -40.70 5.97 -3.66
CA SER A 660 -41.15 5.45 -4.96
C SER A 660 -40.53 4.10 -5.31
N SER A 661 -39.19 4.04 -5.32
CA SER A 661 -38.40 2.81 -5.45
C SER A 661 -38.86 1.71 -4.49
N PHE A 662 -39.08 2.05 -3.21
CA PHE A 662 -39.60 1.08 -2.23
C PHE A 662 -40.99 0.53 -2.56
N ALA A 663 -41.82 1.23 -3.33
CA ALA A 663 -43.12 0.71 -3.78
C ALA A 663 -43.01 -0.26 -4.98
N GLU A 664 -41.84 -0.33 -5.64
CA GLU A 664 -41.52 -1.26 -6.73
C GLU A 664 -40.77 -2.51 -6.23
N VAL A 665 -40.30 -2.51 -4.98
CA VAL A 665 -39.64 -3.66 -4.34
C VAL A 665 -40.68 -4.76 -4.05
N PRO A 666 -40.32 -6.06 -4.15
CA PRO A 666 -41.23 -7.14 -3.77
C PRO A 666 -41.60 -7.14 -2.29
N GLU A 667 -42.88 -7.34 -1.98
CA GLU A 667 -43.48 -7.24 -0.64
C GLU A 667 -42.76 -8.10 0.43
N GLU A 668 -42.16 -9.21 0.04
CA GLU A 668 -41.37 -10.08 0.92
C GLU A 668 -40.14 -9.40 1.54
N HIS A 669 -39.68 -8.27 0.98
CA HIS A 669 -38.60 -7.41 1.49
C HIS A 669 -39.08 -6.13 2.20
N HIS A 670 -40.39 -5.99 2.47
CA HIS A 670 -40.98 -4.84 3.16
C HIS A 670 -41.02 -5.01 4.69
N SER A 671 -39.98 -5.58 5.31
CA SER A 671 -39.95 -5.67 6.77
C SER A 671 -39.76 -4.31 7.42
N ALA A 672 -40.18 -4.16 8.68
CA ALA A 672 -40.15 -2.90 9.44
C ALA A 672 -38.73 -2.28 9.64
N HIS A 673 -37.68 -2.98 9.22
CA HIS A 673 -36.29 -2.50 9.25
C HIS A 673 -35.60 -2.61 7.87
N SER A 674 -36.38 -2.66 6.78
CA SER A 674 -35.86 -2.61 5.41
C SER A 674 -35.11 -1.30 5.17
N SER A 675 -33.94 -1.34 4.53
CA SER A 675 -33.06 -0.19 4.36
C SER A 675 -32.28 -0.27 3.06
N TRP A 676 -32.13 0.87 2.41
CA TRP A 676 -31.52 1.08 1.09
C TRP A 676 -30.20 0.33 0.91
N GLU A 677 -30.05 -0.37 -0.23
CA GLU A 677 -28.86 -1.15 -0.60
C GLU A 677 -28.47 -2.31 0.36
N THR A 678 -29.28 -2.64 1.37
CA THR A 678 -28.99 -3.71 2.34
C THR A 678 -29.94 -4.91 2.23
N PRO A 679 -29.50 -6.11 2.68
CA PRO A 679 -30.37 -7.27 2.82
C PRO A 679 -31.54 -7.00 3.77
N ASP A 680 -32.79 -7.28 3.35
CA ASP A 680 -33.95 -7.12 4.24
C ASP A 680 -33.94 -8.16 5.38
N PRO A 681 -33.96 -7.74 6.65
CA PRO A 681 -33.85 -8.68 7.77
C PRO A 681 -35.06 -9.62 7.90
N GLY A 682 -36.25 -9.24 7.41
CA GLY A 682 -37.42 -10.14 7.40
C GLY A 682 -37.22 -11.31 6.45
N PHE A 683 -36.86 -11.04 5.20
CA PHE A 683 -36.57 -12.08 4.21
C PHE A 683 -35.45 -13.01 4.66
N TRP A 684 -34.30 -12.45 5.05
CA TRP A 684 -33.10 -13.26 5.32
C TRP A 684 -33.18 -14.06 6.62
N THR A 685 -33.85 -13.54 7.67
CA THR A 685 -34.10 -14.34 8.89
C THR A 685 -35.10 -15.48 8.67
N ARG A 686 -36.15 -15.28 7.87
CA ARG A 686 -37.04 -16.39 7.44
C ARG A 686 -36.29 -17.45 6.61
N ASN A 687 -35.23 -17.07 5.90
CA ASN A 687 -34.34 -17.99 5.17
C ASN A 687 -33.16 -18.53 6.01
N GLY A 688 -33.20 -18.39 7.35
CA GLY A 688 -32.23 -19.02 8.26
C GLY A 688 -30.87 -18.31 8.36
N TYR A 689 -30.82 -17.00 8.09
CA TYR A 689 -29.65 -16.16 8.31
C TYR A 689 -29.83 -15.23 9.51
N ALA A 690 -28.73 -14.88 10.18
CA ALA A 690 -28.66 -13.64 10.95
C ALA A 690 -28.19 -12.50 10.04
N VAL A 691 -28.64 -11.27 10.29
CA VAL A 691 -28.20 -10.06 9.58
C VAL A 691 -27.65 -9.07 10.60
N VAL A 692 -26.49 -8.49 10.31
CA VAL A 692 -25.86 -7.42 11.11
C VAL A 692 -25.69 -6.20 10.21
N ARG A 693 -26.31 -5.08 10.58
CA ARG A 693 -26.18 -3.79 9.88
C ARG A 693 -25.48 -2.80 10.79
N ALA A 694 -24.27 -2.39 10.41
CA ALA A 694 -23.40 -1.55 11.22
C ALA A 694 -23.23 -0.13 10.64
N ASP A 695 -23.31 0.88 11.51
CA ASP A 695 -22.96 2.26 11.15
C ASP A 695 -21.44 2.37 11.00
N GLU A 696 -20.98 2.96 9.89
CA GLU A 696 -19.57 3.29 9.71
C GLU A 696 -19.08 4.31 10.76
N ARG A 697 -17.80 4.23 11.13
CA ARG A 697 -17.17 5.12 12.12
C ARG A 697 -17.45 6.59 11.75
N GLY A 698 -18.01 7.35 12.69
CA GLY A 698 -18.41 8.75 12.46
C GLY A 698 -19.82 8.95 11.87
N THR A 699 -20.63 7.89 11.74
CA THR A 699 -22.02 7.96 11.25
C THR A 699 -23.03 7.32 12.20
N GLY A 700 -24.31 7.64 12.05
CA GLY A 700 -25.42 7.07 12.82
C GLY A 700 -25.18 7.18 14.32
N GLN A 701 -25.07 6.03 14.99
CA GLN A 701 -24.74 5.93 16.41
C GLN A 701 -23.26 5.52 16.66
N SER A 702 -22.44 5.34 15.62
CA SER A 702 -21.01 5.02 15.68
C SER A 702 -20.13 6.28 15.83
N PRO A 703 -19.53 6.52 17.02
CA PRO A 703 -18.69 7.69 17.26
C PRO A 703 -17.36 7.66 16.48
N GLY A 704 -16.84 8.85 16.14
CA GLY A 704 -15.49 9.03 15.62
C GLY A 704 -15.40 9.98 14.42
N LEU A 705 -14.25 9.96 13.75
CA LEU A 705 -13.99 10.67 12.51
C LEU A 705 -14.81 10.06 11.35
N LEU A 706 -15.62 10.89 10.70
CA LEU A 706 -16.27 10.59 9.43
C LEU A 706 -15.25 10.75 8.29
N ASP A 707 -14.68 9.62 7.85
CA ASP A 707 -13.71 9.49 6.76
C ASP A 707 -14.03 8.19 5.99
N THR A 708 -14.93 8.30 5.02
CA THR A 708 -15.51 7.16 4.28
C THR A 708 -14.53 6.60 3.26
N MET A 709 -14.57 5.27 3.05
CA MET A 709 -13.61 4.52 2.22
C MET A 709 -12.16 4.79 2.64
N SER A 710 -11.91 4.93 3.94
CA SER A 710 -10.57 5.14 4.50
C SER A 710 -9.91 3.83 4.92
N ARG A 711 -8.63 3.91 5.32
CA ARG A 711 -7.98 2.81 6.02
C ARG A 711 -8.67 2.52 7.35
N GLY A 712 -9.01 3.56 8.12
CA GLY A 712 -9.59 3.43 9.46
C GLY A 712 -10.95 2.74 9.47
N THR A 713 -11.77 2.96 8.44
CA THR A 713 -13.09 2.29 8.34
C THR A 713 -12.98 0.87 7.79
N SER A 714 -12.00 0.56 6.94
CA SER A 714 -11.63 -0.83 6.59
C SER A 714 -11.03 -1.61 7.78
N GLU A 715 -10.33 -0.92 8.69
CA GLU A 715 -9.87 -1.49 9.96
C GLU A 715 -11.04 -1.79 10.90
N ALA A 716 -12.01 -0.89 11.02
CA ALA A 716 -13.23 -1.12 11.80
C ALA A 716 -14.15 -2.22 11.23
N PHE A 717 -14.37 -2.29 9.91
CA PHE A 717 -15.21 -3.32 9.29
C PHE A 717 -14.66 -4.75 9.51
N PHE A 718 -13.33 -4.91 9.46
CA PHE A 718 -12.66 -6.17 9.80
C PHE A 718 -13.00 -6.64 11.23
N ASP A 719 -13.01 -5.72 12.20
CA ASP A 719 -13.37 -6.04 13.58
C ASP A 719 -14.87 -6.36 13.75
N VAL A 720 -15.75 -5.69 13.01
CA VAL A 720 -17.19 -6.02 12.96
C VAL A 720 -17.43 -7.42 12.41
N ILE A 721 -16.68 -7.84 11.37
CA ILE A 721 -16.77 -9.19 10.80
C ILE A 721 -16.31 -10.25 11.80
N GLU A 722 -15.13 -10.09 12.41
CA GLU A 722 -14.66 -11.07 13.40
C GLU A 722 -15.53 -11.11 14.66
N TRP A 723 -16.07 -9.96 15.08
CA TRP A 723 -17.06 -9.87 16.15
C TRP A 723 -18.32 -10.67 15.80
N ALA A 724 -18.87 -10.49 14.59
CA ALA A 724 -20.08 -11.19 14.12
C ALA A 724 -19.84 -12.71 13.97
N ALA A 725 -18.65 -13.13 13.55
CA ALA A 725 -18.24 -14.53 13.53
C ALA A 725 -18.12 -15.13 14.95
N SER A 726 -17.77 -14.33 15.96
CA SER A 726 -17.54 -14.80 17.33
C SER A 726 -18.80 -14.95 18.20
N GLN A 727 -19.96 -14.44 17.77
CA GLN A 727 -21.17 -14.41 18.60
C GLN A 727 -21.72 -15.81 18.96
N PRO A 728 -22.35 -15.99 20.14
CA PRO A 728 -22.84 -17.31 20.57
C PRO A 728 -23.91 -17.88 19.63
N TRP A 729 -24.74 -17.03 19.03
CA TRP A 729 -25.74 -17.39 18.01
C TRP A 729 -25.16 -17.52 16.59
N SER A 730 -23.86 -17.24 16.38
CA SER A 730 -23.19 -17.36 15.08
C SER A 730 -22.68 -18.77 14.83
N SER A 731 -22.75 -19.20 13.56
CA SER A 731 -22.10 -20.42 13.05
C SER A 731 -20.58 -20.28 12.89
N GLY A 732 -20.03 -19.06 13.06
CA GLY A 732 -18.63 -18.76 12.77
C GLY A 732 -18.35 -18.41 11.30
N LYS A 733 -19.38 -18.43 10.44
CA LYS A 733 -19.29 -18.05 9.03
C LYS A 733 -20.07 -16.75 8.74
N VAL A 734 -19.37 -15.81 8.14
CA VAL A 734 -19.88 -14.51 7.68
C VAL A 734 -19.86 -14.45 6.16
N GLY A 735 -20.96 -14.00 5.55
CA GLY A 735 -20.99 -13.50 4.19
C GLY A 735 -21.17 -11.98 4.18
N LEU A 736 -20.64 -11.32 3.14
CA LEU A 736 -20.97 -9.92 2.86
C LEU A 736 -21.93 -9.87 1.65
N LEU A 737 -23.01 -9.10 1.79
CA LEU A 737 -24.03 -8.90 0.77
C LEU A 737 -24.59 -7.48 0.92
N GLY A 738 -24.61 -6.72 -0.16
CA GLY A 738 -25.09 -5.33 -0.20
C GLY A 738 -24.63 -4.65 -1.49
N VAL A 739 -25.18 -3.47 -1.76
CA VAL A 739 -25.03 -2.74 -3.02
C VAL A 739 -24.11 -1.51 -2.88
N SER A 740 -23.63 -0.92 -3.98
CA SER A 740 -22.79 0.30 -4.08
C SER A 740 -21.66 0.37 -3.05
N TYR A 741 -21.87 1.11 -1.97
CA TYR A 741 -20.88 1.31 -0.92
C TYR A 741 -20.71 0.04 -0.07
N TYR A 742 -21.81 -0.65 0.22
CA TYR A 742 -21.80 -1.96 0.88
C TYR A 742 -21.28 -3.07 -0.03
N ALA A 743 -21.04 -2.82 -1.33
CA ALA A 743 -20.33 -3.70 -2.24
C ALA A 743 -18.83 -3.33 -2.35
N GLY A 744 -18.51 -2.06 -2.59
CA GLY A 744 -17.13 -1.58 -2.71
C GLY A 744 -16.28 -1.74 -1.44
N SER A 745 -16.91 -1.67 -0.26
CA SER A 745 -16.24 -1.96 1.02
C SER A 745 -15.90 -3.45 1.21
N GLN A 746 -16.63 -4.36 0.54
CA GLN A 746 -16.39 -5.82 0.63
C GLN A 746 -15.03 -6.17 0.03
N TRP A 747 -14.71 -5.66 -1.16
CA TRP A 747 -13.44 -5.93 -1.83
C TRP A 747 -12.25 -5.60 -0.92
N ARG A 748 -12.29 -4.41 -0.31
CA ARG A 748 -11.25 -3.89 0.58
C ARG A 748 -11.09 -4.68 1.87
N VAL A 749 -12.20 -5.02 2.54
CA VAL A 749 -12.12 -5.78 3.79
C VAL A 749 -11.79 -7.26 3.55
N ALA A 750 -12.23 -7.84 2.43
CA ALA A 750 -11.94 -9.23 2.08
C ALA A 750 -10.47 -9.47 1.72
N ALA A 751 -9.81 -8.48 1.10
CA ALA A 751 -8.35 -8.51 0.88
C ALA A 751 -7.56 -8.58 2.20
N ARG A 752 -8.12 -8.05 3.29
CA ARG A 752 -7.53 -8.13 4.63
C ARG A 752 -7.79 -9.47 5.35
N GLN A 753 -8.59 -10.37 4.76
CA GLN A 753 -8.86 -11.74 5.23
C GLN A 753 -9.31 -11.88 6.72
N PRO A 754 -10.35 -11.15 7.18
CA PRO A 754 -10.88 -11.28 8.54
C PRO A 754 -11.36 -12.71 8.87
N LYS A 755 -11.07 -13.17 10.09
CA LYS A 755 -11.45 -14.51 10.56
C LYS A 755 -12.97 -14.69 10.56
N GLY A 756 -13.42 -15.74 9.88
CA GLY A 756 -14.83 -16.12 9.78
C GLY A 756 -15.52 -15.57 8.53
N LEU A 757 -14.91 -14.65 7.78
CA LEU A 757 -15.37 -14.32 6.44
C LEU A 757 -15.24 -15.55 5.53
N ALA A 758 -16.35 -15.94 4.91
CA ALA A 758 -16.49 -17.19 4.17
C ALA A 758 -16.91 -17.00 2.71
N CYS A 759 -17.49 -15.85 2.34
CA CYS A 759 -17.72 -15.42 0.96
C CYS A 759 -18.08 -13.92 0.89
N ILE A 760 -18.01 -13.33 -0.30
CA ILE A 760 -18.50 -11.96 -0.60
C ILE A 760 -19.38 -11.93 -1.84
N VAL A 761 -20.38 -11.05 -1.83
CA VAL A 761 -21.30 -10.75 -2.94
C VAL A 761 -21.32 -9.23 -3.17
N PRO A 762 -20.28 -8.66 -3.81
CA PRO A 762 -20.25 -7.25 -4.18
C PRO A 762 -21.18 -7.01 -5.37
N TRP A 763 -22.38 -6.50 -5.06
CA TRP A 763 -23.41 -6.15 -6.03
C TRP A 763 -23.25 -4.68 -6.45
N GLU A 764 -22.93 -4.43 -7.72
CA GLU A 764 -22.60 -3.09 -8.23
C GLU A 764 -21.61 -2.35 -7.30
N GLY A 765 -20.37 -2.83 -7.22
CA GLY A 765 -19.36 -2.35 -6.28
C GLY A 765 -18.07 -1.91 -6.97
N MET A 766 -17.73 -0.62 -6.84
CA MET A 766 -16.46 -0.07 -7.31
C MET A 766 -15.28 -0.74 -6.60
N SER A 767 -14.21 -1.04 -7.34
CA SER A 767 -13.04 -1.77 -6.81
C SER A 767 -11.80 -0.86 -6.72
N ASP A 768 -11.57 -0.04 -7.73
CA ASP A 768 -10.54 0.98 -7.77
C ASP A 768 -11.17 2.33 -7.38
N TYR A 769 -10.93 2.78 -6.15
CA TYR A 769 -11.53 4.01 -5.62
C TYR A 769 -11.18 5.25 -6.48
N TYR A 770 -10.03 5.25 -7.16
CA TYR A 770 -9.66 6.32 -8.09
C TYR A 770 -10.37 6.13 -9.43
N ARG A 771 -10.10 5.01 -10.14
CA ARG A 771 -10.44 4.84 -11.57
C ARG A 771 -11.89 4.45 -11.84
N ASP A 772 -12.60 3.91 -10.85
CA ASP A 772 -14.00 3.48 -10.99
C ASP A 772 -15.00 4.51 -10.39
N ARG A 773 -14.54 5.61 -9.80
CA ARG A 773 -15.43 6.53 -9.06
C ARG A 773 -15.02 8.00 -9.07
N CYS A 774 -13.76 8.28 -8.73
CA CYS A 774 -13.34 9.65 -8.47
C CYS A 774 -12.77 10.33 -9.72
N ARG A 775 -11.94 9.61 -10.50
CA ARG A 775 -11.18 10.17 -11.61
C ARG A 775 -11.18 9.25 -12.84
N HIS A 776 -12.15 9.44 -13.72
CA HIS A 776 -12.25 8.70 -14.98
C HIS A 776 -11.22 9.24 -15.98
N GLY A 777 -10.28 8.40 -16.40
CA GLY A 777 -9.17 8.85 -17.27
C GLY A 777 -8.24 9.88 -16.63
N GLY A 778 -8.32 10.10 -15.32
CA GLY A 778 -7.67 11.21 -14.58
C GLY A 778 -8.55 12.45 -14.36
N ILE A 779 -9.66 12.58 -15.10
CA ILE A 779 -10.61 13.70 -15.03
C ILE A 779 -11.55 13.51 -13.83
N LEU A 780 -11.71 14.52 -12.98
CA LEU A 780 -12.57 14.45 -11.79
C LEU A 780 -14.06 14.33 -12.14
N SER A 781 -14.75 13.29 -11.65
CA SER A 781 -16.22 13.17 -11.68
C SER A 781 -16.78 13.71 -10.35
N ASN A 782 -17.39 14.89 -10.38
CA ASN A 782 -17.68 15.67 -9.17
C ASN A 782 -19.17 15.75 -8.82
N THR A 783 -20.09 15.81 -9.79
CA THR A 783 -21.52 16.02 -9.51
C THR A 783 -22.10 14.90 -8.64
N PHE A 784 -21.79 13.64 -8.94
CA PHE A 784 -22.30 12.49 -8.17
C PHE A 784 -21.72 12.46 -6.75
N ILE A 785 -20.42 12.70 -6.59
CA ILE A 785 -19.77 12.71 -5.28
C ILE A 785 -20.39 13.77 -4.37
N SER A 786 -20.66 14.97 -4.91
CA SER A 786 -21.33 16.04 -4.17
C SER A 786 -22.77 15.71 -3.80
N PHE A 787 -23.57 15.20 -4.74
CA PHE A 787 -24.93 14.74 -4.46
C PHE A 787 -24.96 13.64 -3.39
N TRP A 788 -24.16 12.60 -3.57
CA TRP A 788 -24.05 11.45 -2.67
C TRP A 788 -23.60 11.85 -1.27
N TRP A 789 -22.53 12.64 -1.17
CA TRP A 789 -21.98 13.08 0.11
C TRP A 789 -22.98 13.94 0.89
N ASN A 790 -23.51 14.99 0.24
CA ASN A 790 -24.37 15.98 0.87
C ASN A 790 -25.77 15.43 1.21
N ARG A 791 -26.30 14.48 0.42
CA ARG A 791 -27.60 13.84 0.69
C ARG A 791 -27.50 12.65 1.65
N GLN A 792 -26.50 11.78 1.51
CA GLN A 792 -26.52 10.44 2.09
C GLN A 792 -25.53 10.23 3.24
N VAL A 793 -24.38 10.92 3.23
CA VAL A 793 -23.27 10.68 4.16
C VAL A 793 -23.25 11.71 5.28
N VAL A 794 -23.09 13.00 4.96
CA VAL A 794 -22.96 14.05 5.97
C VAL A 794 -24.27 14.29 6.74
N THR A 795 -25.41 13.94 6.16
CA THR A 795 -26.73 13.91 6.83
C THR A 795 -26.80 12.90 7.96
N ASN A 796 -26.01 11.82 7.87
CA ASN A 796 -25.90 10.74 8.84
C ASN A 796 -24.75 10.92 9.83
N GLN A 797 -23.96 11.99 9.77
CA GLN A 797 -22.81 12.20 10.67
C GLN A 797 -23.21 12.03 12.15
N TYR A 798 -22.36 11.34 12.93
CA TYR A 798 -22.52 11.15 14.37
C TYR A 798 -22.51 12.51 15.09
N GLY A 799 -23.43 12.70 16.04
CA GLY A 799 -23.60 13.96 16.76
C GLY A 799 -24.31 15.06 15.98
N ARG A 800 -24.78 14.81 14.73
CA ARG A 800 -25.50 15.83 13.96
C ARG A 800 -26.95 15.97 14.43
N PRO A 801 -27.43 17.18 14.79
CA PRO A 801 -28.78 17.38 15.31
C PRO A 801 -29.89 17.16 14.26
N GLY A 802 -31.07 16.78 14.78
CA GLY A 802 -32.34 16.79 14.04
C GLY A 802 -32.48 15.72 12.96
N ARG A 803 -31.77 14.60 13.05
CA ARG A 803 -31.96 13.43 12.19
C ARG A 803 -33.36 12.86 12.36
N ALA A 804 -33.86 12.69 13.59
CA ALA A 804 -35.19 12.16 13.83
C ALA A 804 -36.30 13.08 13.30
N ALA A 805 -36.12 14.40 13.41
CA ALA A 805 -37.04 15.39 12.83
C ALA A 805 -37.08 15.32 11.29
N ARG A 806 -35.93 15.05 10.65
CA ARG A 806 -35.82 14.75 9.20
C ARG A 806 -36.26 13.32 8.82
N LYS A 807 -36.70 12.50 9.80
CA LYS A 807 -36.95 11.04 9.68
C LYS A 807 -35.72 10.22 9.23
N TRP A 808 -34.54 10.80 9.32
CA TRP A 808 -33.28 10.27 8.79
C TRP A 808 -32.56 9.40 9.84
N GLY A 809 -33.26 8.38 10.34
CA GLY A 809 -32.87 7.60 11.51
C GLY A 809 -33.03 8.39 12.82
N TYR A 810 -32.52 7.84 13.92
CA TYR A 810 -32.62 8.48 15.25
C TYR A 810 -31.54 9.55 15.47
N ASP A 811 -31.83 10.53 16.33
CA ASP A 811 -30.82 11.47 16.85
C ASP A 811 -29.75 10.74 17.69
N THR A 812 -28.61 11.37 17.92
CA THR A 812 -27.45 10.71 18.55
C THR A 812 -27.67 10.51 20.05
N VAL A 813 -27.63 9.27 20.54
CA VAL A 813 -28.08 8.94 21.91
C VAL A 813 -27.13 9.47 22.99
N GLU A 814 -25.85 9.70 22.69
CA GLU A 814 -24.92 10.39 23.60
C GLU A 814 -24.97 11.92 23.52
N GLY A 815 -25.84 12.50 22.69
CA GLY A 815 -26.04 13.94 22.50
C GLY A 815 -25.50 14.48 21.16
N ASP A 816 -25.88 15.72 20.84
CA ASP A 816 -25.39 16.45 19.68
C ASP A 816 -23.97 17.03 19.92
N LEU A 817 -23.22 17.24 18.83
CA LEU A 817 -21.93 17.91 18.81
C LEU A 817 -22.08 19.35 18.29
N SER A 818 -21.15 20.23 18.67
CA SER A 818 -21.05 21.56 18.07
C SER A 818 -20.61 21.49 16.60
N GLU A 819 -20.90 22.52 15.78
CA GLU A 819 -20.47 22.50 14.36
C GLU A 819 -18.93 22.49 14.23
N GLU A 820 -18.20 23.11 15.17
CA GLU A 820 -16.73 23.02 15.24
C GLU A 820 -16.28 21.55 15.42
N GLU A 821 -16.92 20.79 16.31
CA GLU A 821 -16.68 19.36 16.48
C GLU A 821 -17.14 18.53 15.27
N LEU A 822 -18.24 18.90 14.60
CA LEU A 822 -18.71 18.23 13.38
C LEU A 822 -17.82 18.51 12.16
N LEU A 823 -17.12 19.64 12.12
CA LEU A 823 -16.09 19.94 11.11
C LEU A 823 -14.78 19.22 11.45
N ALA A 824 -14.33 19.28 12.70
CA ALA A 824 -13.10 18.60 13.15
C ALA A 824 -13.16 17.07 13.01
N ASN A 825 -14.33 16.46 13.23
CA ASN A 825 -14.58 15.02 13.08
C ASN A 825 -15.06 14.61 11.67
N ARG A 826 -14.65 15.33 10.61
CA ARG A 826 -15.04 15.07 9.21
C ARG A 826 -13.84 15.20 8.25
N ARG A 827 -13.84 14.42 7.16
CA ARG A 827 -13.01 14.62 5.96
C ARG A 827 -13.95 14.70 4.77
N ASP A 828 -14.02 15.88 4.15
CA ASP A 828 -15.04 16.14 3.14
C ASP A 828 -14.58 15.65 1.77
N GLN A 829 -15.24 14.62 1.25
CA GLN A 829 -14.84 14.02 -0.02
C GLN A 829 -14.97 14.95 -1.23
N ASN A 830 -15.65 16.10 -1.12
CA ASN A 830 -15.65 17.11 -2.18
C ASN A 830 -14.33 17.88 -2.19
N GLU A 831 -13.87 18.32 -1.02
CA GLU A 831 -12.61 19.03 -0.84
C GLU A 831 -11.44 18.09 -1.16
N ASP A 832 -11.42 16.88 -0.59
CA ASP A 832 -10.33 15.94 -0.75
C ASP A 832 -10.12 15.51 -2.22
N ASN A 833 -11.19 15.17 -2.96
CA ASN A 833 -11.06 14.73 -4.36
C ASN A 833 -10.78 15.89 -5.34
N ALA A 834 -11.11 17.13 -4.97
CA ALA A 834 -10.72 18.32 -5.73
C ALA A 834 -9.24 18.70 -5.48
N ALA A 835 -8.77 18.57 -4.23
CA ALA A 835 -7.40 18.85 -3.84
C ALA A 835 -6.40 17.82 -4.40
N HIS A 836 -6.75 16.53 -4.35
CA HIS A 836 -5.88 15.43 -4.76
C HIS A 836 -6.13 15.02 -6.22
N ARG A 837 -5.06 14.88 -7.03
CA ARG A 837 -5.13 14.62 -8.48
C ARG A 837 -4.53 13.28 -8.90
N PHE A 838 -3.48 12.82 -8.23
CA PHE A 838 -2.69 11.65 -8.64
C PHE A 838 -2.77 10.49 -7.65
N LEU A 839 -2.68 9.25 -8.15
CA LEU A 839 -2.88 8.04 -7.34
C LEU A 839 -1.82 7.83 -6.26
N ASP A 840 -0.60 8.36 -6.47
CA ASP A 840 0.53 8.28 -5.55
C ASP A 840 0.49 9.30 -4.40
N GLU A 841 -0.49 10.22 -4.38
CA GLU A 841 -0.78 11.09 -3.24
C GLU A 841 -1.39 10.31 -2.07
N GLU A 842 -1.06 10.69 -0.83
CA GLU A 842 -1.42 9.92 0.38
C GLU A 842 -2.94 9.69 0.51
N TYR A 843 -3.78 10.63 0.05
CA TYR A 843 -5.24 10.47 0.07
C TYR A 843 -5.74 9.29 -0.76
N TYR A 844 -5.17 9.04 -1.94
CA TYR A 844 -5.55 7.92 -2.79
C TYR A 844 -4.73 6.66 -2.47
N ALA A 845 -3.41 6.79 -2.27
CA ALA A 845 -2.53 5.68 -1.93
C ALA A 845 -2.89 4.99 -0.60
N SER A 846 -3.47 5.71 0.37
CA SER A 846 -3.98 5.13 1.64
C SER A 846 -5.27 4.31 1.48
N LYS A 847 -5.90 4.35 0.30
CA LYS A 847 -7.16 3.66 -0.02
C LYS A 847 -6.97 2.43 -0.94
N ASP A 848 -5.77 2.25 -1.49
CA ASP A 848 -5.40 1.13 -2.37
C ASP A 848 -5.14 -0.18 -1.60
N TYR A 849 -5.28 -1.31 -2.30
CA TYR A 849 -5.20 -2.66 -1.74
C TYR A 849 -5.03 -3.70 -2.87
N ASP A 850 -4.34 -4.81 -2.59
CA ASP A 850 -4.23 -5.87 -3.59
C ASP A 850 -5.48 -6.78 -3.59
N MET A 851 -6.23 -6.71 -4.69
CA MET A 851 -7.35 -7.62 -4.96
C MET A 851 -6.89 -9.09 -4.99
N ALA A 852 -5.62 -9.36 -5.32
CA ALA A 852 -5.08 -10.72 -5.29
C ALA A 852 -5.14 -11.34 -3.89
N ASP A 853 -5.23 -10.56 -2.80
CA ASP A 853 -5.38 -11.10 -1.44
C ASP A 853 -6.81 -11.49 -1.06
N ILE A 854 -7.80 -11.26 -1.93
CA ILE A 854 -9.16 -11.77 -1.75
C ILE A 854 -9.19 -13.27 -2.05
N LYS A 855 -9.02 -14.11 -1.01
CA LYS A 855 -9.02 -15.58 -1.17
C LYS A 855 -10.40 -16.24 -1.00
N VAL A 856 -11.33 -15.56 -0.33
CA VAL A 856 -12.71 -16.06 -0.09
C VAL A 856 -13.51 -16.11 -1.40
N PRO A 857 -14.48 -17.02 -1.56
CA PRO A 857 -15.41 -17.05 -2.68
C PRO A 857 -16.04 -15.69 -2.99
N VAL A 858 -16.21 -15.39 -4.29
CA VAL A 858 -16.70 -14.10 -4.81
C VAL A 858 -17.83 -14.33 -5.80
N LEU A 859 -18.98 -13.69 -5.61
CA LEU A 859 -20.00 -13.48 -6.64
C LEU A 859 -20.05 -11.99 -6.98
N SER A 860 -19.31 -11.58 -8.01
CA SER A 860 -19.33 -10.21 -8.52
C SER A 860 -20.54 -10.04 -9.42
N VAL A 861 -21.42 -9.09 -9.10
CA VAL A 861 -22.56 -8.75 -9.95
C VAL A 861 -22.42 -7.31 -10.41
N GLY A 862 -22.11 -7.11 -11.69
CA GLY A 862 -22.09 -5.79 -12.32
C GLY A 862 -23.33 -5.58 -13.19
N ASN A 863 -23.59 -4.33 -13.58
CA ASN A 863 -24.76 -3.96 -14.36
C ASN A 863 -24.32 -3.17 -15.61
N TRP A 864 -24.83 -3.53 -16.79
CA TRP A 864 -24.53 -2.85 -18.04
C TRP A 864 -24.99 -1.38 -18.09
N GLY A 865 -25.90 -0.97 -17.20
CA GLY A 865 -26.29 0.43 -16.97
C GLY A 865 -25.32 1.22 -16.06
N GLY A 866 -24.40 0.52 -15.38
CA GLY A 866 -23.43 1.09 -14.43
C GLY A 866 -22.21 1.76 -15.06
N ILE A 867 -22.35 2.32 -16.27
CA ILE A 867 -21.26 2.75 -17.18
C ILE A 867 -20.41 3.94 -16.69
N LEU A 868 -20.72 4.49 -15.51
CA LEU A 868 -20.12 5.70 -14.92
C LEU A 868 -19.68 5.51 -13.46
N LEU A 869 -19.82 4.30 -12.91
CA LEU A 869 -19.42 3.99 -11.54
C LEU A 869 -19.04 2.51 -11.37
N HIS A 870 -20.01 1.61 -11.25
CA HIS A 870 -19.73 0.27 -10.73
C HIS A 870 -19.28 -0.78 -11.74
N LEU A 871 -19.68 -0.66 -13.02
CA LEU A 871 -19.49 -1.72 -14.03
C LEU A 871 -18.01 -2.12 -14.19
N ARG A 872 -17.11 -1.15 -14.28
CA ARG A 872 -15.66 -1.39 -14.36
C ARG A 872 -15.14 -2.12 -13.11
N GLY A 873 -15.57 -1.69 -11.93
CA GLY A 873 -15.13 -2.27 -10.66
C GLY A 873 -15.57 -3.71 -10.44
N ASN A 874 -16.77 -4.09 -10.87
CA ASN A 874 -17.20 -5.49 -10.79
C ASN A 874 -16.41 -6.42 -11.70
N VAL A 875 -16.07 -5.96 -12.91
CA VAL A 875 -15.24 -6.73 -13.87
C VAL A 875 -13.81 -6.83 -13.37
N GLU A 876 -13.22 -5.74 -12.87
CA GLU A 876 -11.85 -5.72 -12.36
C GLU A 876 -11.69 -6.51 -11.06
N GLY A 877 -12.62 -6.36 -10.11
CA GLY A 877 -12.65 -7.15 -8.89
C GLY A 877 -12.75 -8.65 -9.18
N TYR A 878 -13.57 -9.06 -10.17
CA TYR A 878 -13.58 -10.44 -10.65
C TYR A 878 -12.24 -10.85 -11.27
N LEU A 879 -11.66 -10.05 -12.17
CA LEU A 879 -10.41 -10.39 -12.86
C LEU A 879 -9.25 -10.58 -11.89
N HIS A 880 -9.05 -9.65 -10.95
CA HIS A 880 -7.87 -9.63 -10.07
C HIS A 880 -8.06 -10.29 -8.70
N ALA A 881 -9.29 -10.64 -8.28
CA ALA A 881 -9.49 -11.41 -7.06
C ALA A 881 -8.70 -12.73 -7.09
N GLY A 882 -7.86 -12.97 -6.08
CA GLY A 882 -7.09 -14.21 -5.93
C GLY A 882 -7.89 -15.41 -5.40
N SER A 883 -9.20 -15.40 -5.63
CA SER A 883 -10.14 -16.40 -5.16
C SER A 883 -10.26 -17.57 -6.13
N LYS A 884 -10.21 -18.79 -5.60
CA LYS A 884 -10.45 -20.02 -6.37
C LYS A 884 -11.90 -20.11 -6.88
N TYR A 885 -12.84 -19.51 -6.15
CA TYR A 885 -14.28 -19.62 -6.38
C TYR A 885 -14.88 -18.25 -6.67
N LYS A 886 -14.42 -17.65 -7.76
CA LYS A 886 -14.93 -16.38 -8.27
C LYS A 886 -15.87 -16.55 -9.45
N TYR A 887 -16.89 -15.71 -9.46
CA TYR A 887 -18.02 -15.71 -10.38
C TYR A 887 -18.35 -14.28 -10.79
N LEU A 888 -18.76 -14.09 -12.05
CA LEU A 888 -19.18 -12.83 -12.63
C LEU A 888 -20.60 -12.96 -13.16
N ARG A 889 -21.44 -11.96 -12.90
CA ARG A 889 -22.78 -11.81 -13.49
C ARG A 889 -22.91 -10.38 -13.98
N LEU A 890 -23.35 -10.19 -15.22
CA LEU A 890 -23.52 -8.87 -15.83
C LEU A 890 -24.98 -8.73 -16.28
N ILE A 891 -25.73 -7.92 -15.53
CA ILE A 891 -27.20 -7.77 -15.61
C ILE A 891 -27.60 -6.42 -16.24
N THR A 892 -28.92 -6.18 -16.35
CA THR A 892 -29.51 -4.87 -16.68
C THR A 892 -30.45 -4.40 -15.55
N GLY A 893 -31.15 -3.29 -15.77
CA GLY A 893 -32.09 -2.67 -14.84
C GLY A 893 -31.49 -1.46 -14.12
N ARG A 894 -32.31 -0.77 -13.33
CA ARG A 894 -31.84 0.27 -12.41
C ARG A 894 -30.88 -0.32 -11.37
N HIS A 895 -30.14 0.52 -10.66
CA HIS A 895 -29.22 0.09 -9.60
C HIS A 895 -29.91 -0.52 -8.35
N ASP A 896 -31.16 -0.13 -8.09
CA ASP A 896 -31.86 -0.36 -6.82
C ASP A 896 -32.78 -1.59 -6.79
N LEU A 897 -33.48 -1.89 -7.89
CA LEU A 897 -34.48 -2.95 -7.94
C LEU A 897 -33.93 -4.37 -8.19
N PRO A 898 -32.97 -4.62 -9.10
CA PRO A 898 -32.52 -5.97 -9.44
C PRO A 898 -31.94 -6.74 -8.24
N PHE A 899 -31.34 -6.07 -7.27
CA PHE A 899 -30.86 -6.69 -6.04
C PHE A 899 -31.97 -7.39 -5.23
N TYR A 900 -33.21 -6.89 -5.32
CA TYR A 900 -34.39 -7.46 -4.65
C TYR A 900 -35.27 -8.29 -5.60
N SER A 901 -34.91 -8.47 -6.88
CA SER A 901 -35.71 -9.28 -7.81
C SER A 901 -35.58 -10.76 -7.49
N LYS A 902 -36.67 -11.52 -7.62
CA LYS A 902 -36.76 -12.91 -7.14
C LYS A 902 -35.68 -13.85 -7.71
N GLU A 903 -35.38 -13.73 -9.01
CA GLU A 903 -34.32 -14.50 -9.67
C GLU A 903 -32.95 -14.20 -9.06
N ASN A 904 -32.65 -12.91 -8.90
CA ASN A 904 -31.39 -12.42 -8.36
C ASN A 904 -31.22 -12.76 -6.87
N VAL A 905 -32.29 -12.68 -6.07
CA VAL A 905 -32.28 -13.05 -4.66
C VAL A 905 -32.06 -14.55 -4.48
N GLU A 906 -32.69 -15.41 -5.31
CA GLU A 906 -32.40 -16.85 -5.26
C GLU A 906 -31.00 -17.18 -5.79
N MET A 907 -30.45 -16.43 -6.75
CA MET A 907 -29.03 -16.55 -7.13
C MET A 907 -28.08 -16.17 -5.98
N GLN A 908 -28.29 -15.02 -5.33
CA GLN A 908 -27.53 -14.60 -4.14
C GLN A 908 -27.60 -15.68 -3.05
N LYS A 909 -28.82 -16.14 -2.73
CA LYS A 909 -29.10 -17.13 -1.70
C LYS A 909 -28.48 -18.49 -2.03
N SER A 910 -28.50 -18.93 -3.28
CA SER A 910 -27.86 -20.18 -3.73
C SER A 910 -26.34 -20.15 -3.50
N PHE A 911 -25.67 -19.05 -3.90
CA PHE A 911 -24.24 -18.87 -3.65
C PHE A 911 -23.91 -18.76 -2.16
N LEU A 912 -24.71 -18.03 -1.39
CA LEU A 912 -24.55 -17.88 0.06
C LEU A 912 -24.77 -19.22 0.78
N ASP A 913 -25.83 -19.98 0.45
CA ASP A 913 -26.14 -21.28 1.06
C ASP A 913 -25.04 -22.31 0.79
N ALA A 914 -24.40 -22.28 -0.39
CA ALA A 914 -23.27 -23.16 -0.72
C ALA A 914 -22.08 -22.98 0.24
N PHE A 915 -21.63 -21.74 0.47
CA PHE A 915 -20.45 -21.48 1.30
C PHE A 915 -20.77 -21.34 2.79
N LEU A 916 -21.93 -20.77 3.13
CA LEU A 916 -22.33 -20.48 4.51
C LEU A 916 -23.03 -21.67 5.16
N LYS A 917 -23.99 -22.32 4.49
CA LYS A 917 -24.69 -23.50 5.04
C LYS A 917 -24.08 -24.84 4.61
N GLY A 918 -23.42 -24.89 3.44
CA GLY A 918 -22.95 -26.14 2.82
C GLY A 918 -23.97 -26.79 1.88
N HIS A 919 -25.02 -26.06 1.47
CA HIS A 919 -26.05 -26.53 0.54
C HIS A 919 -25.73 -26.02 -0.87
N ASP A 920 -24.95 -26.78 -1.62
CA ASP A 920 -24.40 -26.35 -2.92
C ASP A 920 -25.12 -27.00 -4.11
N ALA A 921 -26.31 -26.50 -4.44
CA ALA A 921 -27.15 -27.04 -5.52
C ALA A 921 -26.53 -26.83 -6.92
N GLU A 922 -26.09 -25.61 -7.21
CA GLU A 922 -25.51 -25.23 -8.53
C GLU A 922 -24.02 -25.60 -8.66
N GLY A 923 -23.37 -26.04 -7.57
CA GLY A 923 -21.97 -26.43 -7.57
C GLY A 923 -20.98 -25.26 -7.52
N TRP A 924 -21.33 -24.14 -6.87
CA TRP A 924 -20.44 -23.01 -6.60
C TRP A 924 -19.17 -23.42 -5.84
N SER A 925 -19.30 -24.28 -4.83
CA SER A 925 -18.18 -24.76 -3.99
C SER A 925 -17.37 -25.89 -4.65
N THR A 926 -17.98 -26.60 -5.59
CA THR A 926 -17.29 -27.61 -6.42
C THR A 926 -16.64 -27.00 -7.66
N GLY A 927 -17.04 -25.79 -8.06
CA GLY A 927 -16.54 -25.10 -9.24
C GLY A 927 -17.34 -25.36 -10.52
N LYS A 928 -18.45 -26.11 -10.45
CA LYS A 928 -19.32 -26.49 -11.59
C LYS A 928 -20.29 -25.40 -12.05
N ALA A 929 -20.67 -24.48 -11.16
CA ALA A 929 -21.51 -23.35 -11.55
C ALA A 929 -20.80 -22.55 -12.67
N PRO A 930 -21.52 -22.02 -13.69
CA PRO A 930 -20.88 -21.28 -14.78
C PRO A 930 -20.18 -20.02 -14.28
N LYS A 931 -18.93 -19.80 -14.70
CA LYS A 931 -18.08 -18.71 -14.18
C LYS A 931 -18.61 -17.33 -14.51
N VAL A 932 -19.12 -17.13 -15.71
CA VAL A 932 -19.61 -15.85 -16.21
C VAL A 932 -21.06 -16.03 -16.68
N GLY A 933 -21.95 -15.12 -16.31
CA GLY A 933 -23.31 -15.02 -16.83
C GLY A 933 -23.58 -13.61 -17.34
N LEU A 934 -24.23 -13.50 -18.49
CA LEU A 934 -24.37 -12.27 -19.27
C LEU A 934 -25.83 -12.11 -19.71
N VAL A 935 -26.44 -10.96 -19.44
CA VAL A 935 -27.62 -10.49 -20.17
C VAL A 935 -27.14 -9.89 -21.49
N LEU A 936 -27.73 -10.29 -22.61
CA LEU A 936 -27.38 -9.83 -23.95
C LEU A 936 -28.35 -8.74 -24.41
N ARG A 937 -27.86 -7.50 -24.47
CA ARG A 937 -28.60 -6.30 -24.89
C ARG A 937 -28.86 -6.31 -26.41
N LYS A 938 -29.86 -7.11 -26.80
CA LYS A 938 -30.31 -7.37 -28.17
C LYS A 938 -31.65 -6.67 -28.46
N GLY A 939 -31.72 -5.96 -29.58
CA GLY A 939 -32.92 -5.22 -29.99
C GLY A 939 -33.15 -3.95 -29.16
N ASN A 940 -34.35 -3.38 -29.30
CA ASN A 940 -34.80 -2.21 -28.56
C ASN A 940 -36.05 -2.57 -27.73
N VAL A 941 -35.87 -2.73 -26.42
CA VAL A 941 -36.97 -3.02 -25.46
C VAL A 941 -37.38 -1.76 -24.68
N GLY A 942 -36.82 -0.60 -25.03
CA GLY A 942 -36.88 0.61 -24.20
C GLY A 942 -35.86 0.61 -23.06
N TYR A 943 -36.08 1.50 -22.09
CA TYR A 943 -35.28 1.68 -20.88
C TYR A 943 -36.21 1.95 -19.70
N ASN A 944 -35.76 1.62 -18.49
CA ASN A 944 -36.52 1.72 -17.24
C ASN A 944 -37.84 0.91 -17.20
N ASP A 945 -37.91 -0.17 -17.97
CA ASP A 945 -39.01 -1.15 -17.96
C ASP A 945 -38.45 -2.54 -17.61
N ALA A 946 -38.62 -2.94 -16.34
CA ALA A 946 -38.11 -4.19 -15.80
C ALA A 946 -38.87 -5.45 -16.28
N GLU A 947 -40.03 -5.31 -16.93
CA GLU A 947 -40.72 -6.42 -17.60
C GLU A 947 -40.24 -6.56 -19.05
N ALA A 948 -40.06 -5.43 -19.76
CA ALA A 948 -39.56 -5.44 -21.12
C ALA A 948 -38.11 -5.94 -21.22
N GLU A 949 -37.25 -5.60 -20.25
CA GLU A 949 -35.84 -6.07 -20.22
C GLU A 949 -35.69 -7.59 -20.09
N LYS A 950 -36.69 -8.32 -19.55
CA LYS A 950 -36.67 -9.80 -19.48
C LYS A 950 -36.67 -10.47 -20.86
N GLN A 951 -36.89 -9.72 -21.94
CA GLN A 951 -36.75 -10.19 -23.31
C GLN A 951 -35.29 -10.29 -23.77
N TYR A 952 -34.33 -9.67 -23.06
CA TYR A 952 -32.92 -9.81 -23.38
C TYR A 952 -32.44 -11.26 -23.14
N PRO A 953 -31.81 -11.94 -24.11
CA PRO A 953 -31.33 -13.31 -23.91
C PRO A 953 -30.23 -13.40 -22.85
N HIS A 954 -30.27 -14.43 -22.00
CA HIS A 954 -29.18 -14.72 -21.07
C HIS A 954 -28.20 -15.74 -21.69
N ARG A 955 -26.89 -15.59 -21.47
CA ARG A 955 -25.85 -16.56 -21.86
C ARG A 955 -24.82 -16.76 -20.75
N TYR A 956 -24.31 -17.99 -20.65
CA TYR A 956 -23.20 -18.34 -19.77
C TYR A 956 -21.90 -18.57 -20.55
N GLU A 957 -20.76 -18.27 -19.93
CA GLU A 957 -19.41 -18.49 -20.45
C GLU A 957 -18.50 -18.97 -19.29
N GLU A 958 -17.43 -19.70 -19.62
CA GLU A 958 -16.48 -20.20 -18.60
C GLU A 958 -15.36 -19.21 -18.25
N GLU A 959 -15.14 -18.18 -19.06
CA GLU A 959 -14.02 -17.24 -18.88
C GLU A 959 -14.42 -15.80 -19.28
N TRP A 960 -13.78 -14.81 -18.66
CA TRP A 960 -13.82 -13.40 -19.07
C TRP A 960 -12.39 -12.83 -19.14
N PRO A 961 -12.00 -12.13 -20.23
CA PRO A 961 -12.75 -11.94 -21.48
C PRO A 961 -13.07 -13.27 -22.19
N ILE A 962 -14.08 -13.27 -23.06
CA ILE A 962 -14.56 -14.49 -23.70
C ILE A 962 -13.45 -15.05 -24.64
N PRO A 963 -13.03 -16.32 -24.54
CA PRO A 963 -11.86 -16.82 -25.28
C PRO A 963 -11.96 -16.75 -26.81
N ARG A 964 -13.18 -16.68 -27.37
CA ARG A 964 -13.42 -16.52 -28.81
C ARG A 964 -13.50 -15.06 -29.30
N THR A 965 -13.36 -14.06 -28.42
CA THR A 965 -13.40 -12.63 -28.79
C THR A 965 -12.34 -12.29 -29.84
N LYS A 966 -12.77 -11.70 -30.96
CA LYS A 966 -11.91 -11.11 -31.99
C LYS A 966 -11.88 -9.60 -31.81
N TYR A 967 -10.74 -9.07 -31.37
CA TYR A 967 -10.54 -7.64 -31.16
C TYR A 967 -10.31 -6.92 -32.51
N THR A 968 -11.40 -6.60 -33.21
CA THR A 968 -11.41 -6.04 -34.57
C THR A 968 -11.28 -4.52 -34.54
N LYS A 969 -10.32 -3.97 -35.30
CA LYS A 969 -10.21 -2.52 -35.51
C LYS A 969 -11.25 -2.03 -36.52
N TYR A 970 -11.95 -0.97 -36.17
CA TYR A 970 -12.71 -0.11 -37.07
C TYR A 970 -12.00 1.24 -37.11
N PHE A 971 -11.43 1.55 -38.27
CA PHE A 971 -10.68 2.77 -38.54
C PHE A 971 -11.64 3.94 -38.75
N LEU A 972 -11.29 5.08 -38.17
CA LEU A 972 -11.99 6.35 -38.38
C LEU A 972 -11.46 6.97 -39.68
N THR A 973 -12.34 7.62 -40.43
CA THR A 973 -11.99 8.34 -41.67
C THR A 973 -12.40 9.81 -41.60
N ALA A 974 -11.72 10.68 -42.35
CA ALA A 974 -12.00 12.12 -42.35
C ALA A 974 -13.42 12.49 -42.87
N ASP A 975 -14.06 11.60 -43.63
CA ASP A 975 -15.48 11.66 -44.03
C ASP A 975 -16.45 11.05 -43.00
N MET A 976 -16.03 10.98 -41.72
CA MET A 976 -16.86 10.62 -40.57
C MET A 976 -17.39 9.17 -40.57
N GLN A 977 -16.68 8.23 -41.21
CA GLN A 977 -17.06 6.81 -41.21
C GLN A 977 -16.23 6.00 -40.20
N LEU A 978 -16.77 4.82 -39.84
CA LEU A 978 -16.06 3.72 -39.20
C LEU A 978 -16.03 2.52 -40.16
N SER A 979 -14.83 2.08 -40.55
CA SER A 979 -14.66 0.94 -41.47
C SER A 979 -13.62 -0.06 -40.97
N THR A 980 -13.83 -1.35 -41.20
CA THR A 980 -12.81 -2.39 -40.96
C THR A 980 -11.65 -2.30 -41.96
N ASN A 981 -11.82 -1.57 -43.07
CA ASN A 981 -10.75 -1.28 -44.02
C ASN A 981 -9.92 -0.09 -43.55
N ALA A 982 -8.62 -0.31 -43.34
CA ALA A 982 -7.69 0.73 -42.87
C ALA A 982 -7.48 1.91 -43.84
N ARG A 983 -7.95 1.81 -45.09
CA ARG A 983 -7.66 2.78 -46.17
C ARG A 983 -8.85 2.92 -47.12
N PRO A 984 -9.34 4.16 -47.36
CA PRO A 984 -10.05 4.47 -48.60
C PRO A 984 -9.15 4.19 -49.80
N SER A 985 -9.71 3.62 -50.87
CA SER A 985 -8.94 3.21 -52.06
C SER A 985 -8.70 4.37 -53.04
N SER A 986 -8.07 5.46 -52.57
CA SER A 986 -7.67 6.61 -53.39
C SER A 986 -6.25 7.08 -53.08
N THR A 987 -5.48 7.34 -54.13
CA THR A 987 -4.09 7.82 -54.06
C THR A 987 -3.97 9.26 -53.55
N ALA A 988 -2.92 9.53 -52.76
CA ALA A 988 -2.49 10.84 -52.28
C ALA A 988 -3.53 11.60 -51.43
N VAL A 989 -3.55 11.28 -50.13
CA VAL A 989 -4.26 12.05 -49.10
C VAL A 989 -3.28 13.05 -48.48
N GLU A 990 -3.52 14.35 -48.69
CA GLU A 990 -2.90 15.42 -47.90
C GLU A 990 -3.33 15.31 -46.42
N MET A 991 -2.54 15.86 -45.49
CA MET A 991 -2.90 15.91 -44.06
C MET A 991 -4.33 16.44 -43.88
N SER A 992 -5.24 15.59 -43.38
CA SER A 992 -6.64 15.96 -43.18
C SER A 992 -6.97 15.99 -41.68
N LEU A 993 -7.88 16.89 -41.30
CA LEU A 993 -8.09 17.31 -39.93
C LEU A 993 -9.58 17.35 -39.60
N VAL A 994 -9.98 16.75 -38.48
CA VAL A 994 -11.33 16.84 -37.93
C VAL A 994 -11.24 17.54 -36.57
N SER A 995 -11.96 18.65 -36.39
CA SER A 995 -11.77 19.53 -35.23
C SER A 995 -13.07 19.92 -34.55
N PHE A 996 -13.06 20.04 -33.22
CA PHE A 996 -14.17 20.50 -32.38
C PHE A 996 -13.65 21.40 -31.27
N GLN A 997 -14.50 22.27 -30.71
CA GLN A 997 -14.07 23.20 -29.66
C GLN A 997 -13.92 22.49 -28.31
N ALA A 998 -13.12 23.08 -27.42
CA ALA A 998 -12.97 22.67 -26.03
C ALA A 998 -12.97 23.89 -25.10
N PRO A 999 -13.42 23.75 -23.83
CA PRO A 999 -14.11 22.58 -23.27
C PRO A 999 -15.58 22.47 -23.73
N GLY A 1000 -16.14 21.24 -23.68
CA GLY A 1000 -17.56 20.96 -23.91
C GLY A 1000 -18.33 20.69 -22.61
N SER A 1001 -19.67 20.68 -22.68
CA SER A 1001 -20.55 20.34 -21.55
C SER A 1001 -21.85 19.64 -22.01
N LEU A 1002 -22.63 19.07 -21.09
CA LEU A 1002 -23.96 18.52 -21.40
C LEU A 1002 -24.90 19.56 -22.04
N LYS A 1003 -24.77 20.83 -21.67
CA LYS A 1003 -25.59 21.95 -22.18
C LYS A 1003 -25.09 22.48 -23.53
N THR A 1004 -23.79 22.31 -23.78
CA THR A 1004 -23.07 22.79 -24.98
C THR A 1004 -22.12 21.71 -25.48
N PRO A 1005 -22.63 20.57 -26.00
CA PRO A 1005 -21.80 19.44 -26.37
C PRO A 1005 -20.99 19.74 -27.63
N GLN A 1006 -19.66 19.71 -27.48
CA GLN A 1006 -18.70 19.86 -28.57
C GLN A 1006 -18.15 18.49 -28.93
N ALA A 1007 -18.58 17.94 -30.07
CA ALA A 1007 -18.35 16.54 -30.42
C ALA A 1007 -18.26 16.30 -31.93
N VAL A 1008 -17.54 15.24 -32.31
CA VAL A 1008 -17.52 14.66 -33.67
C VAL A 1008 -17.94 13.20 -33.61
N ARG A 1009 -18.53 12.68 -34.70
CA ARG A 1009 -19.25 11.40 -34.73
C ARG A 1009 -18.84 10.56 -35.94
N PHE A 1010 -18.22 9.42 -35.70
CA PHE A 1010 -17.82 8.47 -36.73
C PHE A 1010 -18.82 7.30 -36.73
N THR A 1011 -19.41 6.99 -37.89
CA THR A 1011 -20.56 6.07 -38.00
C THR A 1011 -20.23 4.85 -38.85
N THR A 1012 -20.64 3.66 -38.43
CA THR A 1012 -20.46 2.44 -39.25
C THR A 1012 -21.36 2.45 -40.49
N ALA A 1013 -20.99 1.64 -41.47
CA ALA A 1013 -21.99 1.08 -42.39
C ALA A 1013 -23.13 0.40 -41.60
N ALA A 1014 -24.29 0.23 -42.24
CA ALA A 1014 -25.33 -0.64 -41.68
C ALA A 1014 -24.78 -2.08 -41.60
N PHE A 1015 -25.00 -2.77 -40.49
CA PHE A 1015 -24.53 -4.14 -40.33
C PHE A 1015 -25.34 -5.09 -41.23
N GLU A 1016 -24.66 -5.89 -42.05
CA GLU A 1016 -25.27 -6.82 -43.01
C GLU A 1016 -25.84 -8.09 -42.35
N SER A 1017 -25.57 -8.30 -41.06
CA SER A 1017 -26.08 -9.41 -40.24
C SER A 1017 -25.96 -9.10 -38.75
N GLU A 1018 -26.68 -9.86 -37.93
CA GLU A 1018 -26.62 -9.73 -36.46
C GLU A 1018 -25.18 -9.93 -35.95
N THR A 1019 -24.67 -8.92 -35.23
CA THR A 1019 -23.28 -8.83 -34.80
C THR A 1019 -23.18 -8.49 -33.32
N GLU A 1020 -22.53 -9.35 -32.53
CA GLU A 1020 -22.31 -9.14 -31.09
C GLU A 1020 -20.94 -8.53 -30.80
N PHE A 1021 -20.92 -7.52 -29.92
CA PHE A 1021 -19.71 -6.99 -29.31
C PHE A 1021 -19.79 -7.16 -27.78
N THR A 1022 -18.92 -7.99 -27.20
CA THR A 1022 -18.88 -8.26 -25.75
C THR A 1022 -17.44 -8.29 -25.23
N GLY A 1023 -17.09 -7.34 -24.37
CA GLY A 1023 -15.75 -7.24 -23.79
C GLY A 1023 -15.31 -5.80 -23.53
N HIS A 1024 -14.01 -5.61 -23.31
CA HIS A 1024 -13.36 -4.30 -23.20
C HIS A 1024 -13.18 -3.64 -24.58
N ILE A 1025 -13.13 -2.30 -24.61
CA ILE A 1025 -12.93 -1.50 -25.81
C ILE A 1025 -11.76 -0.53 -25.58
N VAL A 1026 -10.99 -0.24 -26.63
CA VAL A 1026 -9.96 0.80 -26.66
C VAL A 1026 -10.14 1.65 -27.92
N VAL A 1027 -9.91 2.96 -27.81
CA VAL A 1027 -9.94 3.91 -28.94
C VAL A 1027 -8.60 4.60 -29.05
N HIS A 1028 -7.94 4.45 -30.19
CA HIS A 1028 -6.67 5.07 -30.52
C HIS A 1028 -6.88 6.32 -31.37
N LEU A 1029 -6.35 7.46 -30.91
CA LEU A 1029 -6.50 8.76 -31.55
C LEU A 1029 -5.16 9.50 -31.62
N ASN A 1030 -4.94 10.22 -32.71
CA ASN A 1030 -3.81 11.12 -32.91
C ASN A 1030 -4.33 12.56 -32.76
N VAL A 1031 -4.14 13.15 -31.58
CA VAL A 1031 -4.81 14.40 -31.19
C VAL A 1031 -3.84 15.57 -30.96
N SER A 1032 -4.25 16.80 -31.27
CA SER A 1032 -3.57 18.02 -30.83
C SER A 1032 -4.54 19.08 -30.34
N ALA A 1033 -4.07 19.99 -29.50
CA ALA A 1033 -4.78 21.22 -29.14
C ALA A 1033 -4.25 22.38 -29.99
N SER A 1034 -5.09 23.38 -30.28
CA SER A 1034 -4.66 24.65 -30.89
C SER A 1034 -5.56 25.80 -30.45
N SER A 1035 -5.02 27.01 -30.31
CA SER A 1035 -5.79 28.21 -29.93
C SER A 1035 -7.01 28.46 -30.83
N LEU A 1036 -8.08 29.04 -30.26
CA LEU A 1036 -9.24 29.50 -31.04
C LEU A 1036 -8.83 30.68 -31.96
N PRO A 1037 -9.33 30.75 -33.21
CA PRO A 1037 -9.01 31.86 -34.11
C PRO A 1037 -9.36 33.23 -33.50
N GLY A 1038 -8.34 34.08 -33.35
CA GLY A 1038 -8.49 35.42 -32.77
C GLY A 1038 -8.45 35.49 -31.24
N LYS A 1039 -8.13 34.39 -30.53
CA LYS A 1039 -7.80 34.39 -29.10
C LYS A 1039 -6.30 34.20 -28.86
N GLU A 1040 -5.81 34.80 -27.78
CA GLU A 1040 -4.42 34.65 -27.30
C GLU A 1040 -4.26 33.46 -26.33
N THR A 1041 -5.36 32.84 -25.88
CA THR A 1041 -5.33 31.64 -25.02
C THR A 1041 -4.60 30.49 -25.73
N ILE A 1042 -3.60 29.90 -25.08
CA ILE A 1042 -2.85 28.74 -25.59
C ILE A 1042 -3.25 27.51 -24.77
N PRO A 1043 -4.03 26.56 -25.32
CA PRO A 1043 -4.41 25.36 -24.58
C PRO A 1043 -3.20 24.49 -24.27
N SER A 1044 -3.16 23.97 -23.04
CA SER A 1044 -2.07 23.15 -22.49
C SER A 1044 -2.55 21.84 -21.85
N GLU A 1045 -3.79 21.45 -22.14
CA GLU A 1045 -4.39 20.16 -21.80
C GLU A 1045 -5.43 19.75 -22.87
N ILE A 1046 -5.71 18.46 -22.98
CA ILE A 1046 -6.87 17.94 -23.73
C ILE A 1046 -7.58 16.92 -22.84
N ASP A 1047 -8.86 17.15 -22.54
CA ASP A 1047 -9.73 16.13 -21.94
C ASP A 1047 -10.57 15.47 -23.04
N LEU A 1048 -10.39 14.16 -23.24
CA LEU A 1048 -11.13 13.36 -24.20
C LEU A 1048 -12.25 12.56 -23.52
N PHE A 1049 -13.45 12.68 -24.06
CA PHE A 1049 -14.65 11.95 -23.68
C PHE A 1049 -15.09 11.09 -24.87
N ILE A 1050 -15.37 9.82 -24.62
CA ILE A 1050 -15.74 8.83 -25.63
C ILE A 1050 -17.11 8.26 -25.28
N THR A 1051 -18.03 8.22 -26.24
CA THR A 1051 -19.33 7.56 -26.10
C THR A 1051 -19.58 6.64 -27.30
N LEU A 1052 -19.86 5.36 -27.04
CA LEU A 1052 -20.33 4.42 -28.06
C LEU A 1052 -21.86 4.36 -28.06
N ARG A 1053 -22.48 4.57 -29.21
CA ARG A 1053 -23.94 4.69 -29.41
C ARG A 1053 -24.42 3.64 -30.40
N HIS A 1054 -25.69 3.23 -30.29
CA HIS A 1054 -26.33 2.23 -31.16
C HIS A 1054 -27.56 2.85 -31.80
N LEU A 1055 -27.62 2.87 -33.13
CA LEU A 1055 -28.76 3.35 -33.89
C LEU A 1055 -29.48 2.17 -34.55
N ASP A 1056 -30.80 2.24 -34.61
CA ASP A 1056 -31.63 1.31 -35.38
C ASP A 1056 -31.52 1.54 -36.91
N ALA A 1057 -32.23 0.72 -37.69
CA ALA A 1057 -32.25 0.83 -39.15
C ALA A 1057 -32.91 2.11 -39.68
N GLN A 1058 -33.63 2.87 -38.84
CA GLN A 1058 -34.24 4.15 -39.15
C GLN A 1058 -33.34 5.33 -38.74
N GLY A 1059 -32.26 5.08 -37.99
CA GLY A 1059 -31.32 6.08 -37.47
C GLY A 1059 -31.72 6.67 -36.12
N ALA A 1060 -32.75 6.15 -35.46
CA ALA A 1060 -33.08 6.53 -34.09
C ALA A 1060 -32.18 5.76 -33.10
N GLU A 1061 -31.93 6.35 -31.93
CA GLU A 1061 -30.99 5.79 -30.95
C GLU A 1061 -31.64 4.81 -29.98
N ILE A 1062 -31.00 3.66 -29.82
CA ILE A 1062 -31.38 2.64 -28.85
C ILE A 1062 -30.66 2.95 -27.55
N TYR A 1063 -31.44 3.38 -26.56
CA TYR A 1063 -31.00 3.61 -25.19
C TYR A 1063 -31.20 2.37 -24.32
N TYR A 1064 -30.42 2.29 -23.25
CA TYR A 1064 -30.49 1.24 -22.23
C TYR A 1064 -30.80 1.85 -20.87
N THR A 1065 -31.25 1.03 -19.92
CA THR A 1065 -31.47 1.48 -18.53
C THR A 1065 -30.14 1.80 -17.86
N GLY A 1066 -29.99 3.05 -17.43
CA GLY A 1066 -28.87 3.56 -16.66
C GLY A 1066 -29.02 3.33 -15.15
N THR A 1067 -28.02 3.80 -14.41
CA THR A 1067 -27.91 3.57 -12.97
C THR A 1067 -29.13 4.06 -12.19
N VAL A 1068 -29.77 5.16 -12.61
CA VAL A 1068 -30.97 5.70 -11.94
C VAL A 1068 -32.27 5.51 -12.73
N GLY A 1069 -32.27 4.62 -13.74
CA GLY A 1069 -33.37 4.50 -14.70
C GLY A 1069 -33.33 5.54 -15.83
N ASP A 1070 -32.22 6.25 -15.95
CA ASP A 1070 -31.94 7.22 -17.02
C ASP A 1070 -31.59 6.52 -18.36
N PRO A 1071 -31.89 7.12 -19.52
CA PRO A 1071 -31.52 6.55 -20.82
C PRO A 1071 -30.02 6.71 -21.08
N VAL A 1072 -29.27 5.60 -21.09
CA VAL A 1072 -27.82 5.59 -21.33
C VAL A 1072 -27.44 4.95 -22.68
N PRO A 1073 -26.30 5.38 -23.29
CA PRO A 1073 -25.75 4.77 -24.50
C PRO A 1073 -25.06 3.41 -24.21
N VAL A 1074 -24.38 2.81 -25.20
CA VAL A 1074 -23.79 1.47 -25.08
C VAL A 1074 -22.71 1.40 -23.99
N THR A 1075 -21.77 2.35 -24.00
CA THR A 1075 -20.70 2.50 -23.01
C THR A 1075 -19.98 3.85 -23.21
N LYS A 1076 -19.13 4.23 -22.25
CA LYS A 1076 -18.31 5.46 -22.27
C LYS A 1076 -16.85 5.19 -21.89
N GLY A 1077 -15.98 6.17 -22.16
CA GLY A 1077 -14.55 6.15 -21.81
C GLY A 1077 -13.96 7.56 -21.73
N TRP A 1078 -12.84 7.71 -21.03
CA TRP A 1078 -12.25 9.02 -20.71
C TRP A 1078 -10.73 8.97 -20.70
N LEU A 1079 -10.09 10.09 -21.08
CA LEU A 1079 -8.66 10.30 -20.89
C LEU A 1079 -8.32 11.80 -20.82
N ARG A 1080 -7.65 12.21 -19.75
CA ARG A 1080 -6.85 13.44 -19.73
C ARG A 1080 -5.52 13.19 -20.44
N VAL A 1081 -5.23 13.94 -21.50
CA VAL A 1081 -4.10 13.65 -22.40
C VAL A 1081 -2.76 13.93 -21.74
N SER A 1082 -2.63 14.82 -20.77
CA SER A 1082 -1.38 14.91 -19.97
C SER A 1082 -1.05 13.62 -19.21
N LEU A 1083 -2.06 12.79 -18.91
CA LEU A 1083 -1.93 11.48 -18.27
C LEU A 1083 -1.95 10.31 -19.28
N ARG A 1084 -1.67 10.58 -20.57
CA ARG A 1084 -1.69 9.58 -21.66
C ARG A 1084 -0.78 8.36 -21.47
N LYS A 1085 0.30 8.48 -20.68
CA LYS A 1085 1.35 7.46 -20.48
C LYS A 1085 0.78 6.09 -20.09
N VAL A 1086 0.98 5.09 -20.94
CA VAL A 1086 0.62 3.69 -20.69
C VAL A 1086 1.79 2.99 -19.98
N ALA A 1087 1.48 2.22 -18.94
CA ALA A 1087 2.45 1.37 -18.25
C ALA A 1087 2.51 0.00 -18.93
N GLU A 1088 3.18 -0.07 -20.09
CA GLU A 1088 3.20 -1.27 -20.96
C GLU A 1088 3.72 -2.53 -20.26
N SER A 1089 4.70 -2.37 -19.36
CA SER A 1089 5.28 -3.47 -18.56
C SER A 1089 4.41 -3.90 -17.37
N HIS A 1090 3.29 -3.22 -17.09
CA HIS A 1090 2.47 -3.51 -15.92
C HIS A 1090 1.62 -4.79 -16.12
N PRO A 1091 1.57 -5.74 -15.16
CA PRO A 1091 0.88 -7.02 -15.34
C PRO A 1091 -0.61 -6.96 -15.69
N ARG A 1092 -1.28 -5.82 -15.43
CA ARG A 1092 -2.69 -5.58 -15.81
C ARG A 1092 -2.89 -4.96 -17.21
N HIS A 1093 -1.83 -4.53 -17.90
CA HIS A 1093 -1.94 -3.98 -19.26
C HIS A 1093 -2.24 -5.05 -20.32
N ARG A 1094 -3.14 -4.76 -21.27
CA ARG A 1094 -3.35 -5.55 -22.49
C ARG A 1094 -3.48 -4.60 -23.70
N PRO A 1095 -3.21 -5.03 -24.94
CA PRO A 1095 -3.45 -4.20 -26.12
C PRO A 1095 -4.90 -3.68 -26.24
N TRP A 1096 -5.88 -4.52 -25.89
CA TRP A 1096 -7.31 -4.16 -25.84
C TRP A 1096 -7.74 -3.46 -24.53
N ARG A 1097 -6.78 -3.13 -23.66
CA ARG A 1097 -7.00 -2.41 -22.40
C ARG A 1097 -5.72 -1.71 -21.88
N PRO A 1098 -5.50 -0.43 -22.22
CA PRO A 1098 -4.35 0.31 -21.73
C PRO A 1098 -4.39 0.42 -20.20
N HIS A 1099 -3.26 0.17 -19.52
CA HIS A 1099 -3.14 0.37 -18.09
C HIS A 1099 -2.33 1.63 -17.81
N ARG A 1100 -2.81 2.46 -16.88
CA ARG A 1100 -2.16 3.72 -16.47
C ARG A 1100 -2.05 3.76 -14.97
N GLU A 1101 -0.89 4.11 -14.46
CA GLU A 1101 -0.66 4.19 -13.01
C GLU A 1101 -1.19 5.51 -12.41
N TYR A 1102 -1.38 6.55 -13.25
CA TYR A 1102 -1.92 7.87 -12.87
C TYR A 1102 -1.15 8.56 -11.74
N ARG A 1103 0.18 8.40 -11.72
CA ARG A 1103 1.07 9.06 -10.76
C ARG A 1103 1.39 10.50 -11.16
N SER A 1104 1.83 11.29 -10.19
CA SER A 1104 2.47 12.60 -10.39
C SER A 1104 3.62 12.52 -11.41
N THR A 1105 4.38 11.42 -11.41
CA THR A 1105 5.49 11.12 -12.34
C THR A 1105 5.05 10.59 -13.71
N ASP A 1106 3.75 10.50 -13.97
CA ASP A 1106 3.19 10.07 -15.26
C ASP A 1106 2.71 11.24 -16.13
N VAL A 1107 2.68 12.45 -15.56
CA VAL A 1107 2.32 13.69 -16.26
C VAL A 1107 3.34 13.99 -17.36
N ALA A 1108 2.88 13.95 -18.61
CA ALA A 1108 3.58 14.44 -19.78
C ALA A 1108 2.82 15.66 -20.31
N PRO A 1109 3.39 16.88 -20.29
CA PRO A 1109 2.68 18.08 -20.73
C PRO A 1109 2.05 17.98 -22.13
N VAL A 1110 1.04 18.82 -22.38
CA VAL A 1110 0.43 19.02 -23.70
C VAL A 1110 0.83 20.40 -24.21
N GLU A 1111 1.48 20.41 -25.36
CA GLU A 1111 1.91 21.60 -26.09
C GLU A 1111 0.99 21.86 -27.30
N SER A 1112 0.63 23.12 -27.50
CA SER A 1112 -0.22 23.55 -28.61
C SER A 1112 0.42 23.24 -29.97
N GLY A 1113 -0.34 22.65 -30.89
CA GLY A 1113 0.12 22.22 -32.21
C GLY A 1113 0.78 20.83 -32.27
N VAL A 1114 1.22 20.26 -31.14
CA VAL A 1114 1.88 18.95 -31.11
C VAL A 1114 0.87 17.81 -31.16
N ILE A 1115 1.14 16.78 -31.97
CA ILE A 1115 0.29 15.59 -32.14
C ILE A 1115 0.68 14.53 -31.11
N TYR A 1116 -0.31 14.00 -30.40
CA TYR A 1116 -0.16 12.96 -29.39
C TYR A 1116 -0.97 11.71 -29.78
N PRO A 1117 -0.33 10.55 -30.02
CA PRO A 1117 -1.03 9.27 -30.11
C PRO A 1117 -1.49 8.86 -28.70
N VAL A 1118 -2.76 8.51 -28.53
CA VAL A 1118 -3.37 8.14 -27.24
C VAL A 1118 -4.36 6.99 -27.36
N ASP A 1119 -4.25 6.02 -26.44
CA ASP A 1119 -5.20 4.90 -26.30
C ASP A 1119 -6.18 5.16 -25.15
N VAL A 1120 -7.45 5.43 -25.42
CA VAL A 1120 -8.48 5.67 -24.39
C VAL A 1120 -9.09 4.34 -23.93
N GLU A 1121 -9.17 4.13 -22.60
CA GLU A 1121 -9.92 2.99 -22.02
C GLU A 1121 -11.43 3.30 -22.11
N VAL A 1122 -12.18 2.45 -22.82
CA VAL A 1122 -13.64 2.48 -22.87
C VAL A 1122 -14.17 1.29 -22.07
N TRP A 1123 -15.16 1.54 -21.23
CA TRP A 1123 -15.60 0.59 -20.21
C TRP A 1123 -16.19 -0.68 -20.84
N PRO A 1124 -15.98 -1.87 -20.20
CA PRO A 1124 -16.44 -3.14 -20.75
C PRO A 1124 -17.95 -3.15 -20.97
N THR A 1125 -18.39 -3.74 -22.08
CA THR A 1125 -19.78 -3.67 -22.51
C THR A 1125 -20.26 -4.97 -23.17
N ASN A 1126 -21.57 -5.05 -23.38
CA ASN A 1126 -22.22 -5.95 -24.31
C ASN A 1126 -23.21 -5.14 -25.18
N VAL A 1127 -23.27 -5.44 -26.47
CA VAL A 1127 -24.38 -5.07 -27.36
C VAL A 1127 -24.51 -6.10 -28.48
N VAL A 1128 -25.75 -6.41 -28.87
CA VAL A 1128 -26.05 -7.15 -30.09
C VAL A 1128 -26.69 -6.20 -31.09
N VAL A 1129 -25.96 -5.92 -32.18
CA VAL A 1129 -26.36 -5.01 -33.24
C VAL A 1129 -27.08 -5.82 -34.32
N SER A 1130 -28.34 -5.48 -34.62
CA SER A 1130 -29.14 -6.20 -35.61
C SER A 1130 -28.71 -5.89 -37.06
N GLU A 1131 -29.23 -6.66 -38.01
CA GLU A 1131 -29.18 -6.28 -39.43
C GLU A 1131 -29.77 -4.87 -39.64
N GLY A 1132 -29.15 -4.07 -40.50
CA GLY A 1132 -29.56 -2.69 -40.81
C GLY A 1132 -29.16 -1.64 -39.77
N HIS A 1133 -28.89 -2.03 -38.52
CA HIS A 1133 -28.49 -1.13 -37.44
C HIS A 1133 -27.06 -0.61 -37.61
N ARG A 1134 -26.67 0.40 -36.81
CA ARG A 1134 -25.35 1.05 -36.86
C ARG A 1134 -24.77 1.30 -35.48
N LEU A 1135 -23.44 1.39 -35.40
CA LEU A 1135 -22.74 1.96 -34.26
C LEU A 1135 -22.21 3.35 -34.60
N VAL A 1136 -22.21 4.25 -33.62
CA VAL A 1136 -21.60 5.59 -33.72
C VAL A 1136 -20.60 5.76 -32.58
N LEU A 1137 -19.36 6.07 -32.94
CA LEU A 1137 -18.34 6.55 -32.01
C LEU A 1137 -18.43 8.08 -31.94
N GLU A 1138 -18.83 8.59 -30.79
CA GLU A 1138 -18.81 10.01 -30.47
C GLU A 1138 -17.55 10.34 -29.65
N ILE A 1139 -16.83 11.38 -30.07
CA ILE A 1139 -15.63 11.91 -29.40
C ILE A 1139 -15.91 13.38 -29.07
N SER A 1140 -15.76 13.76 -27.80
CA SER A 1140 -16.09 15.11 -27.31
C SER A 1140 -15.07 15.64 -26.30
N SER A 1141 -15.11 16.95 -26.07
CA SER A 1141 -14.28 17.69 -25.08
C SER A 1141 -14.98 17.91 -23.73
N GLY A 1142 -16.03 17.12 -23.47
CA GLY A 1142 -16.88 17.20 -22.29
C GLY A 1142 -17.97 16.13 -22.33
N ASP A 1143 -18.70 15.98 -21.21
CA ASP A 1143 -19.78 15.00 -21.11
C ASP A 1143 -20.90 15.24 -22.12
N THR A 1144 -21.37 14.16 -22.71
CA THR A 1144 -22.57 14.08 -23.55
C THR A 1144 -23.61 13.14 -22.93
N GLN A 1145 -24.81 13.13 -23.51
CA GLN A 1145 -25.95 12.25 -23.24
C GLN A 1145 -25.67 10.94 -22.47
N GLY A 1146 -26.51 10.66 -21.47
CA GLY A 1146 -26.35 9.51 -20.58
C GLY A 1146 -25.18 9.62 -19.61
N ALA A 1147 -24.74 10.84 -19.26
CA ALA A 1147 -23.84 11.09 -18.13
C ALA A 1147 -24.60 11.25 -16.79
N GLY A 1148 -25.89 11.59 -16.83
CA GLY A 1148 -26.74 11.69 -15.64
C GLY A 1148 -26.16 12.61 -14.55
N LEU A 1149 -26.04 12.09 -13.33
CA LEU A 1149 -25.41 12.78 -12.19
C LEU A 1149 -23.87 12.69 -12.18
N PHE A 1150 -23.24 12.00 -13.12
CA PHE A 1150 -21.82 11.61 -13.05
C PHE A 1150 -20.89 12.55 -13.85
N GLU A 1151 -21.26 13.82 -13.97
CA GLU A 1151 -20.52 14.82 -14.75
C GLU A 1151 -19.11 15.11 -14.23
N HIS A 1152 -18.28 15.54 -15.17
CA HIS A 1152 -16.91 16.00 -15.02
C HIS A 1152 -16.87 17.50 -15.36
N ASN A 1153 -17.45 18.33 -14.48
CA ASN A 1153 -17.68 19.76 -14.71
C ASN A 1153 -17.01 20.68 -13.67
N SER A 1154 -16.15 20.13 -12.81
CA SER A 1154 -15.37 20.90 -11.83
C SER A 1154 -14.44 21.92 -12.50
N GLU A 1155 -14.71 23.20 -12.30
CA GLU A 1155 -13.88 24.32 -12.78
C GLU A 1155 -12.45 24.30 -12.21
N VAL A 1156 -12.25 23.68 -11.04
CA VAL A 1156 -10.93 23.51 -10.40
C VAL A 1156 -10.11 22.42 -11.08
N ASP A 1157 -10.74 21.32 -11.50
CA ASP A 1157 -10.06 20.24 -12.21
C ASP A 1157 -9.92 20.53 -13.72
N ARG A 1158 -10.89 21.24 -14.30
CA ARG A 1158 -11.06 21.55 -15.73
C ARG A 1158 -11.17 23.06 -16.00
N PRO A 1159 -10.21 23.90 -15.57
CA PRO A 1159 -10.28 25.34 -15.79
C PRO A 1159 -10.23 25.69 -17.28
N VAL A 1160 -11.03 26.69 -17.67
CA VAL A 1160 -11.19 27.11 -19.07
C VAL A 1160 -9.85 27.48 -19.71
N ASP A 1161 -8.99 28.22 -19.00
CA ASP A 1161 -7.72 28.75 -19.52
C ASP A 1161 -6.71 27.65 -19.95
N LEU A 1162 -6.84 26.42 -19.45
CA LEU A 1162 -6.00 25.29 -19.86
C LEU A 1162 -6.57 24.51 -21.05
N LEU A 1163 -7.90 24.52 -21.21
CA LEU A 1163 -8.65 23.69 -22.16
C LEU A 1163 -9.21 24.47 -23.36
N GLU A 1164 -9.24 25.81 -23.32
CA GLU A 1164 -9.86 26.63 -24.36
C GLU A 1164 -9.09 26.56 -25.69
N GLY A 1165 -9.73 25.95 -26.70
CA GLY A 1165 -9.10 25.74 -27.99
C GLY A 1165 -9.96 24.95 -28.96
N MET A 1166 -9.34 24.57 -30.08
CA MET A 1166 -9.77 23.45 -30.91
C MET A 1166 -9.03 22.19 -30.45
N THR A 1167 -9.77 21.11 -30.20
CA THR A 1167 -9.22 19.75 -30.19
C THR A 1167 -9.29 19.21 -31.62
N ASN A 1168 -8.17 18.73 -32.14
CA ASN A 1168 -8.04 18.30 -33.53
C ASN A 1168 -7.61 16.83 -33.60
N ILE A 1169 -8.25 16.04 -34.47
CA ILE A 1169 -7.90 14.65 -34.80
C ILE A 1169 -7.24 14.63 -36.18
N HIS A 1170 -6.04 14.05 -36.28
CA HIS A 1170 -5.20 14.06 -37.48
C HIS A 1170 -5.30 12.77 -38.28
N PHE A 1171 -5.46 12.86 -39.60
CA PHE A 1171 -5.58 11.73 -40.52
C PHE A 1171 -4.54 11.81 -41.64
N SER A 1172 -3.67 10.80 -41.73
CA SER A 1172 -2.63 10.70 -42.77
C SER A 1172 -2.06 9.28 -42.87
N LEU A 1173 -1.04 9.07 -43.70
CA LEU A 1173 -0.31 7.80 -43.81
C LEU A 1173 0.44 7.39 -42.53
N GLU A 1174 0.71 8.34 -41.63
CA GLU A 1174 1.42 8.10 -40.36
C GLU A 1174 0.48 8.17 -39.13
N HIS A 1175 -0.73 8.71 -39.31
CA HIS A 1175 -1.71 8.95 -38.25
C HIS A 1175 -3.01 8.17 -38.55
N GLU A 1176 -3.00 6.87 -38.27
CA GLU A 1176 -4.19 5.99 -38.35
C GLU A 1176 -4.99 6.03 -37.03
N ASN A 1177 -6.27 6.40 -37.08
CA ASN A 1177 -7.17 6.44 -35.91
C ASN A 1177 -8.14 5.26 -35.95
N TRP A 1178 -8.43 4.62 -34.81
CA TRP A 1178 -9.28 3.41 -34.79
C TRP A 1178 -9.92 3.14 -33.42
N ILE A 1179 -11.13 2.57 -33.42
CA ILE A 1179 -11.73 1.89 -32.26
C ILE A 1179 -11.58 0.37 -32.43
N GLN A 1180 -11.14 -0.32 -31.38
CA GLN A 1180 -11.05 -1.77 -31.38
C GLN A 1180 -12.25 -2.37 -30.62
N LEU A 1181 -13.13 -3.04 -31.35
CA LEU A 1181 -14.36 -3.62 -30.83
C LEU A 1181 -14.20 -5.13 -30.54
N PRO A 1182 -14.74 -5.65 -29.43
CA PRO A 1182 -14.63 -7.04 -29.02
C PRO A 1182 -15.69 -7.92 -29.70
N LEU A 1183 -15.54 -8.15 -31.01
CA LEU A 1183 -16.46 -8.96 -31.81
C LEU A 1183 -16.52 -10.39 -31.26
N ILE A 1184 -17.73 -10.90 -30.98
CA ILE A 1184 -17.97 -12.30 -30.63
C ILE A 1184 -18.43 -13.05 -31.89
N PRO A 1185 -17.66 -14.03 -32.38
CA PRO A 1185 -18.14 -14.94 -33.41
C PRO A 1185 -19.33 -15.77 -32.90
N PRO A 1186 -20.29 -16.12 -33.78
CA PRO A 1186 -21.26 -17.16 -33.47
C PRO A 1186 -20.56 -18.48 -33.13
N MET A 1187 -21.25 -19.32 -32.35
CA MET A 1187 -20.77 -20.65 -31.93
C MET A 1187 -21.08 -21.72 -32.99
#